data_AF-A0A9D2PLV7-F1
#
_entry.id   AF-A0A9D2PLV7-F1
#
_cell.length_a   1.000
_cell.length_b   1.000
_cell.length_c   1.000
_cell.angle_alpha   90.00
_cell.angle_beta   90.00
_cell.angle_gamma   90.00
#
_symmetry.space_group_name_H-M   'P 1'
#
loop_
_entity.id
_entity.type
_entity.pdbx_description
1 polymer ?
#
loop_
_entity_poly.entity_id
_entity_poly.type
_entity_poly.pdbx_seq_one_letter_code
_entity_poly.pdbx_strand_id
1 'polypeptide(L)'
;RIQEKLKQLEEQFAREGDLSRQKEYSQIYPLVMDLLDKLVDILGEEKVSIREFKEILDAGLSEARVGIVPPAPDQVLVGDMERTRLKDIKILFFAGVNEGKIPKEEKAGKILSDLNREELEKPLQERGLSLAPTAKETLYTQKFYLYMNLTKPRDRIYLTYSRLSGSGEALSPSYLIAQTERLFPDAAVRERELLAESPEAALEYLSLNLRADTEEDPVFAEVFSWFKKQEKWKEVLDGLVGAAFYANPHEQIAKATAASLYGTELKNSATRLEEFAKCACAHFLSYGLALRERVKYEFSMADLGTLLHGSLDLFAKKIREQGKQWAELSDEERDTLAEQCVEEVVEKSGQQILSSSARNAYTIRRAKRMVKKSAWALQYQLRQGEFLPALTEWAFGFADDFASVNLQLSEHERIRLMGRIDRIDTYQEQDQLYVKVIDYKSGQTELDLTKLYYGIQLQLALYLNVAVELEQKRFPAKKVKPAGIFYYQIKDPVLNQEEISDQDHPEKDILKKLRMDGIAPAEPGILTKLDRDLAQGKGVQSLAVPVKYTAKGTFAAGSKVADEEQFQSLMRYANHKAKEIGRQILDGKAEASPYEKQKETACQYCPYRTVCGFDEKIPGYAYRRLLDRKPEEIWQKMREALDEEQKEE
;
A
#
# COMPACT_ATOMS: atom_id res chain seq x y z
N ARG A 1 32.67 -1.70 26.13
CA ARG A 1 31.87 -1.28 24.95
C ARG A 1 30.65 -0.42 25.28
N ILE A 2 29.66 -0.85 26.08
CA ILE A 2 28.47 0.00 26.38
C ILE A 2 28.83 1.18 27.29
N GLN A 3 29.59 0.93 28.37
CA GLN A 3 30.09 1.99 29.26
C GLN A 3 30.89 3.06 28.51
N GLU A 4 31.76 2.65 27.59
CA GLU A 4 32.56 3.57 26.75
C GLU A 4 31.68 4.43 25.84
N LYS A 5 30.63 3.84 25.24
CA LYS A 5 29.66 4.59 24.43
C LYS A 5 28.90 5.63 25.26
N LEU A 6 28.46 5.27 26.46
CA LEU A 6 27.78 6.21 27.36
C LEU A 6 28.72 7.35 27.78
N LYS A 7 29.99 7.05 28.05
CA LYS A 7 31.01 8.06 28.35
C LYS A 7 31.27 9.01 27.17
N GLN A 8 31.32 8.49 25.95
CA GLN A 8 31.46 9.34 24.75
C GLN A 8 30.27 10.29 24.58
N LEU A 9 29.05 9.81 24.86
CA LEU A 9 27.84 10.65 24.82
C LEU A 9 27.83 11.69 25.94
N GLU A 10 28.26 11.32 27.15
CA GLU A 10 28.47 12.27 28.26
C GLU A 10 29.44 13.40 27.84
N GLU A 11 30.60 13.06 27.28
CA GLU A 11 31.59 14.02 26.80
C GLU A 11 31.08 14.88 25.63
N GLN A 12 30.15 14.35 24.82
CA GLN A 12 29.48 15.10 23.76
C GLN A 12 28.50 16.12 24.33
N PHE A 13 27.60 15.70 25.23
CA PHE A 13 26.63 16.63 25.85
C PHE A 13 27.32 17.72 26.67
N ALA A 14 28.44 17.39 27.32
CA ALA A 14 29.28 18.39 27.98
C ALA A 14 29.81 19.45 27.01
N ARG A 15 30.23 19.05 25.80
CA ARG A 15 30.71 19.97 24.75
C ARG A 15 29.58 20.82 24.15
N GLU A 16 28.38 20.28 24.08
CA GLU A 16 27.17 20.97 23.61
C GLU A 16 26.57 21.91 24.67
N GLY A 17 27.06 21.86 25.91
CA GLY A 17 26.53 22.65 27.03
C GLY A 17 25.25 22.08 27.66
N ASP A 18 24.82 20.88 27.27
CA ASP A 18 23.67 20.19 27.85
C ASP A 18 24.05 19.46 29.14
N LEU A 19 24.18 20.24 30.21
CA LEU A 19 24.55 19.75 31.54
C LEU A 19 23.54 18.77 32.13
N SER A 20 22.28 18.80 31.67
CA SER A 20 21.23 17.89 32.13
C SER A 20 21.47 16.49 31.58
N ARG A 21 21.60 16.37 30.25
CA ARG A 21 21.86 15.08 29.61
C ARG A 21 23.23 14.52 29.97
N GLN A 22 24.23 15.37 30.16
CA GLN A 22 25.53 14.93 30.66
C GLN A 22 25.39 14.17 31.99
N LYS A 23 24.73 14.77 32.99
CA LYS A 23 24.53 14.14 34.31
C LYS A 23 23.63 12.92 34.26
N GLU A 24 22.67 12.89 33.34
CA GLU A 24 21.82 11.72 33.15
C GLU A 24 22.65 10.53 32.65
N TYR A 25 23.41 10.73 31.57
CA TYR A 25 24.20 9.67 30.93
C TYR A 25 25.36 9.18 31.79
N SER A 26 25.94 10.03 32.65
CA SER A 26 26.96 9.62 33.62
C SER A 26 26.41 8.65 34.67
N GLN A 27 25.10 8.65 34.93
CA GLN A 27 24.47 7.83 35.98
C GLN A 27 23.86 6.52 35.47
N ILE A 28 23.56 6.39 34.18
CA ILE A 28 22.90 5.20 33.60
C ILE A 28 23.68 3.92 33.89
N TYR A 29 24.98 3.89 33.57
CA TYR A 29 25.77 2.68 33.74
C TYR A 29 25.93 2.28 35.22
N PRO A 30 26.28 3.20 36.14
CA PRO A 30 26.26 2.90 37.58
C PRO A 30 24.93 2.35 38.08
N LEU A 31 23.79 2.89 37.63
CA LEU A 31 22.46 2.41 38.05
C LEU A 31 22.17 0.98 37.59
N VAL A 32 22.54 0.65 36.35
CA VAL A 32 22.35 -0.71 35.82
C VAL A 32 23.24 -1.71 36.58
N MET A 33 24.49 -1.33 36.87
CA MET A 33 25.40 -2.18 37.64
C MET A 33 24.90 -2.38 39.08
N ASP A 34 24.48 -1.31 39.75
CA ASP A 34 23.88 -1.38 41.09
C ASP A 34 22.64 -2.27 41.13
N LEU A 35 21.80 -2.24 40.09
CA LEU A 35 20.67 -3.16 39.98
C LEU A 35 21.15 -4.62 39.87
N LEU A 36 22.12 -4.91 39.01
CA LEU A 36 22.67 -6.26 38.84
C LEU A 36 23.35 -6.76 40.12
N ASP A 37 24.11 -5.91 40.80
CA ASP A 37 24.75 -6.23 42.07
C ASP A 37 23.69 -6.57 43.13
N LYS A 38 22.61 -5.79 43.23
CA LYS A 38 21.47 -6.11 44.11
C LYS A 38 20.79 -7.43 43.77
N LEU A 39 20.68 -7.79 42.50
CA LEU A 39 20.13 -9.08 42.11
C LEU A 39 21.02 -10.22 42.59
N VAL A 40 22.34 -10.08 42.50
CA VAL A 40 23.30 -11.05 43.05
C VAL A 40 23.22 -11.09 44.57
N ASP A 41 23.10 -9.96 45.25
CA ASP A 41 23.02 -9.91 46.71
C ASP A 41 21.74 -10.59 47.26
N ILE A 42 20.62 -10.45 46.56
CA ILE A 42 19.32 -10.98 47.01
C ILE A 42 19.13 -12.44 46.59
N LEU A 43 19.43 -12.78 45.33
CA LEU A 43 19.18 -14.11 44.77
C LEU A 43 20.40 -15.03 44.89
N GLY A 44 21.62 -14.50 44.94
CA GLY A 44 22.85 -15.26 45.14
C GLY A 44 23.00 -16.42 44.16
N GLU A 45 22.98 -17.64 44.70
CA GLU A 45 23.12 -18.89 43.94
C GLU A 45 21.77 -19.52 43.51
N GLU A 46 20.64 -18.85 43.78
CA GLU A 46 19.32 -19.32 43.40
C GLU A 46 19.19 -19.46 41.87
N LYS A 47 18.62 -20.59 41.44
CA LYS A 47 18.47 -20.89 40.01
C LYS A 47 17.10 -20.44 39.54
N VAL A 48 17.09 -19.37 38.76
CA VAL A 48 15.88 -18.85 38.08
C VAL A 48 15.87 -19.24 36.61
N SER A 49 14.69 -19.35 36.01
CA SER A 49 14.56 -19.49 34.56
C SER A 49 14.91 -18.17 33.86
N ILE A 50 15.28 -18.23 32.57
CA ILE A 50 15.57 -17.02 31.77
C ILE A 50 14.38 -16.07 31.68
N ARG A 51 13.15 -16.62 31.78
CA ARG A 51 11.92 -15.84 31.79
C ARG A 51 11.79 -15.04 33.09
N GLU A 52 11.95 -15.70 34.24
CA GLU A 52 11.88 -15.03 35.54
C GLU A 52 13.01 -14.01 35.70
N PHE A 53 14.23 -14.35 35.26
CA PHE A 53 15.33 -13.39 35.25
C PHE A 53 15.00 -12.13 34.46
N LYS A 54 14.39 -12.29 33.27
CA LYS A 54 13.94 -11.15 32.46
C LYS A 54 12.87 -10.34 33.19
N GLU A 55 11.85 -10.98 33.76
CA GLU A 55 10.76 -10.29 34.46
C GLU A 55 11.29 -9.50 35.68
N ILE A 56 12.22 -10.07 36.43
CA ILE A 56 12.89 -9.40 37.57
C ILE A 56 13.74 -8.21 37.09
N LEU A 57 14.53 -8.39 36.03
CA LEU A 57 15.37 -7.34 35.48
C LEU A 57 14.53 -6.19 34.89
N ASP A 58 13.46 -6.51 34.16
CA ASP A 58 12.53 -5.53 33.60
C ASP A 58 11.82 -4.73 34.71
N ALA A 59 11.41 -5.39 35.81
CA ALA A 59 10.84 -4.71 36.97
C ALA A 59 11.85 -3.78 37.66
N GLY A 60 13.08 -4.24 37.88
CA GLY A 60 14.14 -3.43 38.47
C GLY A 60 14.51 -2.21 37.63
N LEU A 61 14.63 -2.38 36.31
CA LEU A 61 14.91 -1.28 35.38
C LEU A 61 13.76 -0.27 35.30
N SER A 62 12.51 -0.72 35.43
CA SER A 62 11.33 0.17 35.38
C SER A 62 11.20 1.07 36.62
N GLU A 63 11.70 0.60 37.77
CA GLU A 63 11.73 1.37 39.02
C GLU A 63 12.98 2.25 39.16
N ALA A 64 14.00 2.05 38.32
CA ALA A 64 15.18 2.90 38.33
C ALA A 64 14.80 4.36 38.02
N ARG A 65 15.34 5.30 38.81
CA ARG A 65 15.13 6.73 38.66
C ARG A 65 16.48 7.42 38.60
N VAL A 66 16.70 8.22 37.57
CA VAL A 66 17.88 9.07 37.45
C VAL A 66 17.58 10.41 38.13
N GLY A 67 18.30 10.72 39.20
CA GLY A 67 18.18 12.00 39.89
C GLY A 67 19.07 13.05 39.22
N ILE A 68 18.51 14.21 38.90
CA ILE A 68 19.29 15.35 38.40
C ILE A 68 19.34 16.41 39.49
N VAL A 69 20.54 16.70 39.99
CA VAL A 69 20.77 17.85 40.88
C VAL A 69 20.76 19.13 40.03
N PRO A 70 19.93 20.13 40.36
CA PRO A 70 19.87 21.43 39.70
C PRO A 70 21.27 21.97 39.31
N PRO A 71 21.56 22.18 38.02
CA PRO A 71 22.90 22.56 37.57
C PRO A 71 23.25 24.04 37.79
N ALA A 72 22.28 24.93 38.07
CA ALA A 72 22.50 26.38 38.20
C ALA A 72 21.70 26.99 39.37
N PRO A 73 22.14 28.15 39.91
CA PRO A 73 21.46 28.83 41.02
C PRO A 73 20.19 29.59 40.63
N ASP A 74 20.02 29.98 39.37
CA ASP A 74 18.83 30.70 38.87
C ASP A 74 18.01 29.78 37.96
N GLN A 75 16.94 29.20 38.51
CA GLN A 75 16.13 28.17 37.85
C GLN A 75 14.67 28.20 38.30
N VAL A 76 13.78 27.76 37.42
CA VAL A 76 12.39 27.47 37.77
C VAL A 76 12.33 26.11 38.49
N LEU A 77 11.85 26.11 39.73
CA LEU A 77 11.64 24.87 40.48
C LEU A 77 10.36 24.19 40.01
N VAL A 78 10.50 23.00 39.41
CA VAL A 78 9.39 22.12 39.03
C VAL A 78 9.41 20.90 39.93
N GLY A 79 8.30 20.61 40.60
CA GLY A 79 8.20 19.48 41.51
C GLY A 79 6.76 19.13 41.88
N ASP A 80 6.58 18.02 42.61
CA ASP A 80 5.27 17.55 43.04
C ASP A 80 4.75 18.28 44.30
N MET A 81 3.43 18.25 44.53
CA MET A 81 2.79 19.04 45.60
C MET A 81 3.10 18.52 47.02
N GLU A 82 3.55 17.28 47.18
CA GLU A 82 3.68 16.61 48.48
C GLU A 82 5.13 16.69 49.01
N ARG A 83 6.11 16.45 48.13
CA ARG A 83 7.53 16.34 48.47
C ARG A 83 8.27 17.65 48.27
N THR A 84 7.82 18.51 47.37
CA THR A 84 8.52 19.77 47.07
C THR A 84 8.42 20.74 48.24
N ARG A 85 9.57 21.20 48.75
CA ARG A 85 9.64 22.18 49.82
C ARG A 85 9.82 23.58 49.23
N LEU A 86 8.70 24.26 49.01
CA LEU A 86 8.66 25.64 48.55
C LEU A 86 8.96 26.59 49.72
N LYS A 87 9.98 27.45 49.57
CA LYS A 87 10.37 28.52 50.52
C LYS A 87 10.55 29.83 49.75
N ASP A 88 10.01 30.92 50.28
CA ASP A 88 10.16 32.28 49.74
C ASP A 88 9.77 32.45 48.25
N ILE A 89 8.78 31.68 47.77
CA ILE A 89 8.32 31.76 46.38
C ILE A 89 7.48 33.02 46.12
N LYS A 90 7.73 33.69 45.00
CA LYS A 90 6.96 34.86 44.57
C LYS A 90 5.74 34.47 43.73
N ILE A 91 5.94 33.58 42.77
CA ILE A 91 4.94 33.14 41.80
C ILE A 91 4.84 31.62 41.83
N LEU A 92 3.62 31.10 41.85
CA LEU A 92 3.34 29.66 41.75
C LEU A 92 2.49 29.35 40.51
N PHE A 93 2.97 28.44 39.66
CA PHE A 93 2.16 27.80 38.62
C PHE A 93 1.75 26.42 39.10
N PHE A 94 0.45 26.23 39.31
CA PHE A 94 -0.12 24.94 39.69
C PHE A 94 -0.74 24.29 38.47
N ALA A 95 -0.03 23.31 37.90
CA ALA A 95 -0.37 22.71 36.63
C ALA A 95 -1.19 21.43 36.78
N GLY A 96 -2.06 21.16 35.80
CA GLY A 96 -2.84 19.92 35.73
C GLY A 96 -3.94 19.84 36.77
N VAL A 97 -4.60 20.96 37.07
CA VAL A 97 -5.73 21.09 38.00
C VAL A 97 -7.00 20.49 37.39
N ASN A 98 -6.93 19.20 37.07
CA ASN A 98 -7.96 18.40 36.42
C ASN A 98 -8.58 17.41 37.40
N GLU A 99 -9.82 17.00 37.12
CA GLU A 99 -10.51 15.92 37.84
C GLU A 99 -9.69 14.61 37.83
N GLY A 100 -9.72 13.86 38.93
CA GLY A 100 -8.93 12.64 39.13
C GLY A 100 -7.42 12.85 39.38
N LYS A 101 -6.87 14.01 39.01
CA LYS A 101 -5.47 14.40 39.31
C LYS A 101 -5.35 15.25 40.56
N ILE A 102 -6.29 16.19 40.74
CA ILE A 102 -6.37 17.05 41.90
C ILE A 102 -7.80 16.96 42.47
N PRO A 103 -7.98 16.40 43.68
CA PRO A 103 -7.03 15.60 44.44
C PRO A 103 -6.69 14.32 43.67
N LYS A 104 -5.51 13.77 43.93
CA LYS A 104 -5.06 12.55 43.25
C LYS A 104 -5.93 11.38 43.68
N GLU A 105 -6.57 10.73 42.72
CA GLU A 105 -7.20 9.44 42.97
C GLU A 105 -6.14 8.35 43.12
N GLU A 106 -6.16 7.61 44.23
CA GLU A 106 -5.30 6.43 44.38
C GLU A 106 -5.79 5.32 43.45
N LYS A 107 -5.06 5.07 42.37
CA LYS A 107 -5.25 3.91 41.51
C LYS A 107 -4.19 2.85 41.81
N ALA A 108 -4.40 2.02 42.83
CA ALA A 108 -3.67 0.77 43.02
C ALA A 108 -4.35 -0.17 44.04
N GLY A 109 -4.25 -1.48 43.79
CA GLY A 109 -4.77 -2.54 44.65
C GLY A 109 -4.02 -2.61 45.98
N LYS A 110 -4.71 -2.33 47.08
CA LYS A 110 -4.20 -2.45 48.44
C LYS A 110 -4.33 -3.90 48.90
N ILE A 111 -3.34 -4.44 49.62
CA ILE A 111 -3.47 -5.75 50.31
C ILE A 111 -4.61 -5.69 51.35
N LEU A 112 -4.72 -4.56 52.05
CA LEU A 112 -5.80 -4.26 53.00
C LEU A 112 -6.71 -3.18 52.41
N SER A 113 -8.00 -3.48 52.29
CA SER A 113 -9.01 -2.49 51.92
C SER A 113 -9.14 -1.41 53.00
N ASP A 114 -9.71 -0.25 52.65
CA ASP A 114 -9.95 0.81 53.64
C ASP A 114 -10.91 0.32 54.75
N LEU A 115 -11.86 -0.56 54.44
CA LEU A 115 -12.72 -1.20 55.45
C LEU A 115 -11.91 -2.04 56.45
N ASN A 116 -10.95 -2.84 55.97
CA ASN A 116 -10.10 -3.63 56.86
C ASN A 116 -9.25 -2.73 57.76
N ARG A 117 -8.82 -1.56 57.27
CA ARG A 117 -8.05 -0.62 58.08
C ARG A 117 -8.90 -0.01 59.18
N GLU A 118 -10.13 0.38 58.88
CA GLU A 118 -11.10 0.93 59.85
C GLU A 118 -11.46 -0.12 60.93
N GLU A 119 -11.68 -1.38 60.55
CA GLU A 119 -11.96 -2.48 61.48
C GLU A 119 -10.79 -2.77 62.42
N LEU A 120 -9.56 -2.68 61.90
CA LEU A 120 -8.33 -2.94 62.66
C LEU A 120 -7.86 -1.73 63.48
N GLU A 121 -8.41 -0.53 63.26
CA GLU A 121 -7.92 0.71 63.85
C GLU A 121 -7.96 0.67 65.39
N LYS A 122 -9.14 0.39 65.97
CA LYS A 122 -9.32 0.28 67.43
C LYS A 122 -8.45 -0.80 68.08
N PRO A 123 -8.50 -2.07 67.64
CA PRO A 123 -7.70 -3.12 68.28
C PRO A 123 -6.18 -2.91 68.12
N LEU A 124 -5.73 -2.19 67.08
CA LEU A 124 -4.31 -1.81 66.94
C LEU A 124 -3.95 -0.61 67.83
N GLN A 125 -4.81 0.40 67.94
CA GLN A 125 -4.59 1.56 68.83
C GLN A 125 -4.51 1.14 70.30
N GLU A 126 -5.34 0.19 70.74
CA GLU A 126 -5.26 -0.41 72.09
C GLU A 126 -3.91 -1.09 72.37
N ARG A 127 -3.19 -1.49 71.32
CA ARG A 127 -1.84 -2.08 71.37
C ARG A 127 -0.74 -1.06 71.06
N GLY A 128 -1.07 0.21 70.91
CA GLY A 128 -0.13 1.28 70.56
C GLY A 128 0.39 1.22 69.12
N LEU A 129 -0.33 0.55 68.22
CA LEU A 129 0.02 0.41 66.80
C LEU A 129 -0.88 1.27 65.93
N SER A 130 -0.34 1.81 64.83
CA SER A 130 -1.08 2.63 63.85
C SER A 130 -0.81 2.14 62.43
N LEU A 131 -1.84 2.12 61.60
CA LEU A 131 -1.72 1.83 60.17
C LEU A 131 -1.48 3.11 59.35
N ALA A 132 -1.08 2.93 58.09
CA ALA A 132 -1.03 4.01 57.12
C ALA A 132 -2.45 4.57 56.84
N PRO A 133 -2.57 5.85 56.45
CA PRO A 133 -3.86 6.52 56.25
C PRO A 133 -4.83 5.78 55.31
N THR A 134 -6.12 5.87 55.60
CA THR A 134 -7.22 5.48 54.71
C THR A 134 -7.33 6.44 53.51
N ALA A 135 -8.03 6.04 52.44
CA ALA A 135 -8.27 6.96 51.31
C ALA A 135 -8.94 8.28 51.73
N LYS A 136 -9.82 8.23 52.73
CA LYS A 136 -10.48 9.42 53.29
C LYS A 136 -9.48 10.36 53.97
N GLU A 137 -8.59 9.82 54.79
CA GLU A 137 -7.53 10.60 55.46
C GLU A 137 -6.50 11.13 54.47
N THR A 138 -6.13 10.34 53.45
CA THR A 138 -5.28 10.78 52.35
C THR A 138 -5.94 11.96 51.61
N LEU A 139 -7.24 11.90 51.33
CA LEU A 139 -7.97 13.01 50.70
C LEU A 139 -7.92 14.29 51.54
N TYR A 140 -8.09 14.21 52.86
CA TYR A 140 -7.95 15.37 53.74
C TYR A 140 -6.50 15.90 53.77
N THR A 141 -5.53 15.00 53.79
CA THR A 141 -4.10 15.34 53.73
C THR A 141 -3.76 16.05 52.40
N GLN A 142 -4.29 15.58 51.28
CA GLN A 142 -4.17 16.24 49.97
C GLN A 142 -4.77 17.65 50.00
N LYS A 143 -5.97 17.83 50.58
CA LYS A 143 -6.57 19.15 50.74
C LYS A 143 -5.71 20.08 51.58
N PHE A 144 -5.09 19.56 52.64
CA PHE A 144 -4.15 20.31 53.45
C PHE A 144 -2.90 20.70 52.65
N TYR A 145 -2.34 19.81 51.83
CA TYR A 145 -1.23 20.14 50.94
C TYR A 145 -1.61 21.19 49.90
N LEU A 146 -2.80 21.11 49.31
CA LEU A 146 -3.30 22.14 48.40
C LEU A 146 -3.35 23.50 49.11
N TYR A 147 -3.94 23.56 50.31
CA TYR A 147 -3.94 24.78 51.12
C TYR A 147 -2.51 25.30 51.37
N MET A 148 -1.59 24.43 51.79
CA MET A 148 -0.20 24.79 52.07
C MET A 148 0.58 25.23 50.83
N ASN A 149 0.28 24.71 49.65
CA ASN A 149 0.92 25.14 48.41
C ASN A 149 0.36 26.48 47.92
N LEU A 150 -0.97 26.61 47.92
CA LEU A 150 -1.67 27.80 47.43
C LEU A 150 -1.50 29.03 48.33
N THR A 151 -1.11 28.87 49.59
CA THR A 151 -0.90 30.01 50.52
C THR A 151 0.55 30.48 50.63
N LYS A 152 1.51 29.79 49.99
CA LYS A 152 2.93 30.15 50.00
C LYS A 152 3.39 31.30 49.09
N PRO A 153 2.87 31.48 47.86
CA PRO A 153 3.37 32.52 46.96
C PRO A 153 3.03 33.91 47.49
N ARG A 154 4.01 34.82 47.43
CA ARG A 154 3.85 36.20 47.92
C ARG A 154 3.11 37.12 46.95
N ASP A 155 3.21 36.87 45.64
CA ASP A 155 2.77 37.84 44.63
C ASP A 155 1.63 37.28 43.77
N ARG A 156 1.79 36.10 43.13
CA ARG A 156 0.81 35.58 42.16
C ARG A 156 0.67 34.06 42.17
N ILE A 157 -0.52 33.59 41.79
CA ILE A 157 -0.86 32.17 41.61
C ILE A 157 -1.53 31.99 40.25
N TYR A 158 -1.12 30.96 39.52
CA TYR A 158 -1.75 30.53 38.28
C TYR A 158 -2.22 29.09 38.45
N LEU A 159 -3.52 28.85 38.32
CA LEU A 159 -4.10 27.51 38.27
C LEU A 159 -4.35 27.16 36.81
N THR A 160 -3.76 26.09 36.30
CA THR A 160 -3.94 25.67 34.91
C THR A 160 -4.49 24.26 34.82
N TYR A 161 -5.43 24.06 33.90
CA TYR A 161 -6.02 22.77 33.59
C TYR A 161 -6.09 22.60 32.07
N SER A 162 -6.01 21.35 31.60
CA SER A 162 -6.22 21.06 30.18
C SER A 162 -7.67 20.65 29.93
N ARG A 163 -8.21 21.00 28.76
CA ARG A 163 -9.52 20.50 28.29
C ARG A 163 -9.41 19.18 27.53
N LEU A 164 -8.20 18.85 27.07
CA LEU A 164 -7.91 17.65 26.30
C LEU A 164 -6.70 16.90 26.84
N SER A 165 -6.72 15.58 26.79
CA SER A 165 -5.55 14.74 27.04
C SER A 165 -4.60 14.78 25.84
N GLY A 166 -3.41 14.18 25.97
CA GLY A 166 -2.47 14.03 24.85
C GLY A 166 -3.00 13.15 23.70
N SER A 167 -4.06 12.35 23.95
CA SER A 167 -4.76 11.57 22.91
C SER A 167 -6.00 12.29 22.36
N GLY A 168 -6.33 13.49 22.85
CA GLY A 168 -7.50 14.26 22.43
C GLY A 168 -8.80 13.92 23.19
N GLU A 169 -8.74 13.19 24.30
CA GLU A 169 -9.92 12.92 25.14
C GLU A 169 -10.28 14.13 26.00
N ALA A 170 -11.57 14.38 26.20
CA ALA A 170 -12.03 15.49 27.04
C ALA A 170 -11.59 15.31 28.51
N LEU A 171 -11.07 16.38 29.10
CA LEU A 171 -10.68 16.46 30.51
C LEU A 171 -11.50 17.55 31.21
N SER A 172 -12.00 17.23 32.41
CA SER A 172 -12.69 18.17 33.27
C SER A 172 -11.71 18.92 34.19
N PRO A 173 -11.98 20.20 34.53
CA PRO A 173 -11.28 20.89 35.60
C PRO A 173 -11.60 20.24 36.95
N SER A 174 -10.65 20.32 37.88
CA SER A 174 -10.86 19.91 39.28
C SER A 174 -11.88 20.83 39.97
N TYR A 175 -12.51 20.32 41.04
CA TYR A 175 -13.38 21.12 41.92
C TYR A 175 -12.71 22.41 42.42
N LEU A 176 -11.37 22.42 42.52
CA LEU A 176 -10.59 23.55 43.00
C LEU A 176 -10.81 24.81 42.12
N ILE A 177 -11.00 24.64 40.81
CA ILE A 177 -11.26 25.75 39.89
C ILE A 177 -12.58 26.43 40.26
N ALA A 178 -13.67 25.66 40.35
CA ALA A 178 -14.99 26.17 40.70
C ALA A 178 -15.03 26.81 42.11
N GLN A 179 -14.24 26.30 43.06
CA GLN A 179 -14.10 26.95 44.37
C GLN A 179 -13.34 28.28 44.29
N THR A 180 -12.30 28.35 43.46
CA THR A 180 -11.51 29.56 43.28
C THR A 180 -12.34 30.65 42.61
N GLU A 181 -13.10 30.32 41.57
CA GLU A 181 -14.02 31.27 40.91
C GLU A 181 -15.09 31.82 41.86
N ARG A 182 -15.58 31.01 42.81
CA ARG A 182 -16.53 31.47 43.84
C ARG A 182 -15.89 32.43 44.84
N LEU A 183 -14.64 32.17 45.23
CA LEU A 183 -13.90 33.01 46.18
C LEU A 183 -13.39 34.30 45.53
N PHE A 184 -13.08 34.25 44.24
CA PHE A 184 -12.57 35.36 43.45
C PHE A 184 -13.38 35.52 42.16
N PRO A 185 -14.61 36.07 42.23
CA PRO A 185 -15.48 36.20 41.05
C PRO A 185 -14.87 37.05 39.92
N ASP A 186 -13.97 37.96 40.27
CA ASP A 186 -13.27 38.83 39.31
C ASP A 186 -12.04 38.15 38.66
N ALA A 187 -11.71 36.91 39.06
CA ALA A 187 -10.61 36.16 38.47
C ALA A 187 -11.00 35.65 37.07
N ALA A 188 -10.51 36.31 36.03
CA ALA A 188 -10.76 35.89 34.66
C ALA A 188 -10.08 34.55 34.33
N VAL A 189 -10.87 33.56 33.93
CA VAL A 189 -10.35 32.36 33.25
C VAL A 189 -9.92 32.77 31.84
N ARG A 190 -8.65 32.52 31.52
CA ARG A 190 -8.08 32.84 30.21
C ARG A 190 -7.65 31.57 29.52
N GLU A 191 -8.05 31.42 28.26
CA GLU A 191 -7.41 30.45 27.38
C GLU A 191 -6.02 30.97 27.02
N ARG A 192 -5.02 30.09 27.05
CA ARG A 192 -3.65 30.51 26.74
C ARG A 192 -3.55 30.69 25.23
N GLU A 193 -3.46 31.93 24.78
CA GLU A 193 -3.04 32.24 23.42
C GLU A 193 -1.60 31.79 23.21
N LEU A 194 -1.29 31.28 22.01
CA LEU A 194 0.09 30.99 21.61
C LEU A 194 0.84 32.32 21.56
N LEU A 195 1.62 32.61 22.59
CA LEU A 195 2.41 33.83 22.65
C LEU A 195 3.70 33.63 21.87
N ALA A 196 4.00 34.56 20.95
CA ALA A 196 5.24 34.63 20.18
C ALA A 196 6.44 35.09 21.05
N GLU A 197 6.66 34.43 22.20
CA GLU A 197 7.67 34.82 23.22
C GLU A 197 9.09 34.40 22.86
N SER A 198 9.24 33.49 21.90
CA SER A 198 10.51 33.08 21.32
C SER A 198 10.39 32.98 19.80
N PRO A 199 11.49 32.98 19.04
CA PRO A 199 11.45 32.72 17.61
C PRO A 199 10.72 31.41 17.28
N GLU A 200 10.94 30.35 18.05
CA GLU A 200 10.29 29.06 17.79
C GLU A 200 8.77 29.13 17.98
N ALA A 201 8.29 29.75 19.07
CA ALA A 201 6.87 29.96 19.30
C ALA A 201 6.23 30.91 18.28
N ALA A 202 6.96 31.95 17.88
CA ALA A 202 6.54 32.89 16.85
C ALA A 202 6.43 32.21 15.47
N LEU A 203 7.30 31.24 15.17
CA LEU A 203 7.26 30.44 13.96
C LEU A 203 6.04 29.51 13.94
N GLU A 204 5.71 28.88 15.07
CA GLU A 204 4.49 28.07 15.22
C GLU A 204 3.24 28.93 14.97
N TYR A 205 3.16 30.10 15.61
CA TYR A 205 2.10 31.08 15.37
C TYR A 205 1.98 31.47 13.89
N LEU A 206 3.10 31.76 13.20
CA LEU A 206 3.07 32.05 11.76
C LEU A 206 2.51 30.87 10.98
N SER A 207 3.01 29.66 11.22
CA SER A 207 2.63 28.46 10.45
C SER A 207 1.13 28.16 10.50
N LEU A 208 0.48 28.39 11.65
CA LEU A 208 -0.95 28.19 11.84
C LEU A 208 -1.79 29.26 11.14
N ASN A 209 -1.24 30.47 11.00
CA ASN A 209 -1.98 31.65 10.53
C ASN A 209 -1.67 32.05 9.07
N LEU A 210 -0.67 31.42 8.42
CA LEU A 210 -0.27 31.73 7.03
C LEU A 210 -1.40 31.64 6.00
N ARG A 211 -2.37 30.74 6.20
CA ARG A 211 -3.54 30.58 5.31
C ARG A 211 -4.81 31.26 5.84
N ALA A 212 -4.77 31.77 7.07
CA ALA A 212 -5.91 32.47 7.65
C ALA A 212 -6.03 33.86 7.01
N ASP A 213 -7.25 34.38 6.95
CA ASP A 213 -7.54 35.75 6.47
C ASP A 213 -7.01 36.75 7.51
N THR A 214 -5.70 36.98 7.47
CA THR A 214 -4.91 37.74 8.45
C THR A 214 -4.37 39.03 7.85
N GLU A 215 -4.89 39.46 6.69
CA GLU A 215 -4.49 40.72 6.05
C GLU A 215 -4.67 41.93 7.00
N GLU A 216 -5.53 41.81 8.01
CA GLU A 216 -5.78 42.83 9.03
C GLU A 216 -5.11 42.57 10.39
N ASP A 217 -4.33 41.49 10.59
CA ASP A 217 -3.63 41.21 11.86
C ASP A 217 -2.24 41.89 11.91
N PRO A 218 -2.07 42.99 12.67
CA PRO A 218 -0.80 43.72 12.72
C PRO A 218 0.31 42.90 13.40
N VAL A 219 -0.05 41.96 14.28
CA VAL A 219 0.91 41.09 14.98
C VAL A 219 1.49 40.09 13.98
N PHE A 220 0.65 39.46 13.16
CA PHE A 220 1.10 38.58 12.10
C PHE A 220 2.05 39.29 11.13
N ALA A 221 1.68 40.49 10.65
CA ALA A 221 2.50 41.27 9.73
C ALA A 221 3.88 41.61 10.31
N GLU A 222 3.95 42.01 11.58
CA GLU A 222 5.21 42.36 12.23
C GLU A 222 6.09 41.13 12.48
N VAL A 223 5.51 40.02 12.98
CA VAL A 223 6.23 38.76 13.19
C VAL A 223 6.79 38.25 11.86
N PHE A 224 5.98 38.24 10.79
CA PHE A 224 6.41 37.85 9.45
C PHE A 224 7.55 38.74 8.94
N SER A 225 7.41 40.06 9.06
CA SER A 225 8.43 41.06 8.69
C SER A 225 9.73 40.87 9.46
N TRP A 226 9.65 40.57 10.75
CA TRP A 226 10.80 40.28 11.59
C TRP A 226 11.56 39.06 11.07
N PHE A 227 10.89 37.92 10.85
CA PHE A 227 11.54 36.70 10.32
C PHE A 227 12.18 36.93 8.96
N LYS A 228 11.51 37.69 8.08
CA LYS A 228 12.03 38.02 6.74
C LYS A 228 13.33 38.83 6.79
N LYS A 229 13.52 39.66 7.83
CA LYS A 229 14.74 40.45 8.03
C LYS A 229 15.89 39.64 8.65
N GLN A 230 15.60 38.53 9.32
CA GLN A 230 16.61 37.68 9.95
C GLN A 230 17.19 36.69 8.94
N GLU A 231 18.46 36.86 8.57
CA GLU A 231 19.15 35.98 7.61
C GLU A 231 19.09 34.49 8.01
N LYS A 232 19.26 34.20 9.30
CA LYS A 232 19.17 32.83 9.86
C LYS A 232 17.84 32.14 9.57
N TRP A 233 16.74 32.89 9.49
CA TRP A 233 15.39 32.33 9.42
C TRP A 233 14.75 32.44 8.04
N LYS A 234 15.41 33.10 7.10
CA LYS A 234 14.86 33.36 5.77
C LYS A 234 14.48 32.07 5.04
N GLU A 235 15.36 31.08 5.02
CA GLU A 235 15.08 29.79 4.36
C GLU A 235 13.92 29.04 5.01
N VAL A 236 13.80 29.11 6.34
CA VAL A 236 12.70 28.49 7.09
C VAL A 236 11.37 29.18 6.76
N LEU A 237 11.36 30.52 6.72
CA LEU A 237 10.18 31.30 6.37
C LEU A 237 9.75 31.05 4.92
N ASP A 238 10.69 31.08 3.97
CA ASP A 238 10.42 30.80 2.55
C ASP A 238 9.88 29.38 2.37
N GLY A 239 10.41 28.40 3.11
CA GLY A 239 9.90 27.03 3.14
C GLY A 239 8.47 26.92 3.69
N LEU A 240 8.15 27.66 4.76
CA LEU A 240 6.80 27.70 5.34
C LEU A 240 5.79 28.34 4.38
N VAL A 241 6.14 29.46 3.75
CA VAL A 241 5.30 30.11 2.73
C VAL A 241 5.11 29.17 1.55
N GLY A 242 6.18 28.54 1.08
CA GLY A 242 6.14 27.54 0.00
C GLY A 242 5.22 26.37 0.33
N ALA A 243 5.29 25.83 1.54
CA ALA A 243 4.40 24.76 2.01
C ALA A 243 2.94 25.23 2.16
N ALA A 244 2.74 26.44 2.70
CA ALA A 244 1.42 27.02 2.89
C ALA A 244 0.72 27.29 1.55
N PHE A 245 1.42 27.61 0.48
CA PHE A 245 0.79 27.85 -0.83
C PHE A 245 1.15 26.80 -1.87
N TYR A 246 1.61 25.63 -1.42
CA TYR A 246 1.97 24.54 -2.30
C TYR A 246 0.76 24.08 -3.12
N ALA A 247 0.94 24.12 -4.43
CA ALA A 247 0.09 23.49 -5.42
C ALA A 247 0.99 22.62 -6.30
N ASN A 248 0.48 21.47 -6.75
CA ASN A 248 1.22 20.59 -7.63
C ASN A 248 1.56 21.32 -8.94
N PRO A 249 2.84 21.55 -9.26
CA PRO A 249 3.24 22.32 -10.44
C PRO A 249 3.09 21.56 -11.76
N HIS A 250 2.63 20.31 -11.75
CA HIS A 250 2.61 19.41 -12.91
C HIS A 250 4.00 19.29 -13.57
N GLU A 251 5.03 19.18 -12.73
CA GLU A 251 6.42 19.13 -13.19
C GLU A 251 6.68 17.97 -14.16
N GLN A 252 7.41 18.29 -15.22
CA GLN A 252 7.90 17.34 -16.22
C GLN A 252 9.42 17.27 -16.11
N ILE A 253 9.98 16.11 -16.42
CA ILE A 253 11.42 16.01 -16.60
C ILE A 253 11.78 16.67 -17.93
N ALA A 254 12.89 17.41 -17.99
CA ALA A 254 13.33 18.01 -19.24
C ALA A 254 13.57 16.93 -20.30
N LYS A 255 13.24 17.20 -21.57
CA LYS A 255 13.38 16.24 -22.68
C LYS A 255 14.79 15.65 -22.80
N ALA A 256 15.83 16.45 -22.58
CA ALA A 256 17.21 15.97 -22.55
C ALA A 256 17.48 14.96 -21.41
N THR A 257 16.86 15.17 -20.25
CA THR A 257 16.91 14.25 -19.10
C THR A 257 16.12 12.98 -19.40
N ALA A 258 14.94 13.09 -20.00
CA ALA A 258 14.14 11.93 -20.44
C ALA A 258 14.91 11.08 -21.45
N ALA A 259 15.55 11.69 -22.45
CA ALA A 259 16.40 11.00 -23.41
C ALA A 259 17.61 10.33 -22.75
N SER A 260 18.18 10.93 -21.70
CA SER A 260 19.29 10.33 -20.94
C SER A 260 18.84 9.15 -20.07
N LEU A 261 17.64 9.21 -19.50
CA LEU A 261 17.06 8.15 -18.66
C LEU A 261 16.56 6.96 -19.50
N TYR A 262 15.87 7.24 -20.60
CA TYR A 262 15.15 6.22 -21.36
C TYR A 262 15.81 5.85 -22.69
N GLY A 263 16.74 6.67 -23.20
CA GLY A 263 17.32 6.55 -24.54
C GLY A 263 16.38 7.07 -25.64
N THR A 264 16.86 7.03 -26.89
CA THR A 264 16.05 7.32 -28.09
C THR A 264 15.36 6.08 -28.65
N GLU A 265 15.87 4.88 -28.32
CA GLU A 265 15.20 3.61 -28.54
C GLU A 265 14.56 3.12 -27.24
N LEU A 266 13.27 3.38 -27.07
CA LEU A 266 12.52 3.03 -25.87
C LEU A 266 12.24 1.53 -25.84
N LYS A 267 13.04 0.78 -25.07
CA LYS A 267 12.82 -0.65 -24.80
C LYS A 267 11.62 -0.82 -23.85
N ASN A 268 10.50 -1.32 -24.36
CA ASN A 268 9.26 -1.39 -23.60
C ASN A 268 8.61 -2.77 -23.61
N SER A 269 7.89 -3.09 -22.54
CA SER A 269 6.89 -4.16 -22.52
C SER A 269 5.49 -3.54 -22.56
N ALA A 270 4.49 -4.36 -22.89
CA ALA A 270 3.09 -3.95 -22.74
C ALA A 270 2.78 -3.51 -21.30
N THR A 271 3.27 -4.24 -20.30
CA THR A 271 3.08 -3.91 -18.88
C THR A 271 3.69 -2.56 -18.50
N ARG A 272 4.83 -2.17 -19.09
CA ARG A 272 5.46 -0.85 -18.88
C ARG A 272 4.63 0.28 -19.49
N LEU A 273 4.06 0.07 -20.67
CA LEU A 273 3.14 1.04 -21.30
C LEU A 273 1.86 1.20 -20.48
N GLU A 274 1.28 0.09 -20.02
CA GLU A 274 0.11 0.09 -19.16
C GLU A 274 0.39 0.81 -17.83
N GLU A 275 1.57 0.62 -17.24
CA GLU A 275 1.95 1.32 -16.00
C GLU A 275 1.99 2.84 -16.19
N PHE A 276 2.52 3.32 -17.30
CA PHE A 276 2.47 4.75 -17.64
C PHE A 276 1.03 5.24 -17.83
N ALA A 277 0.21 4.47 -18.56
CA ALA A 277 -1.20 4.80 -18.75
C ALA A 277 -1.97 4.82 -17.42
N LYS A 278 -1.58 4.01 -16.43
CA LYS A 278 -2.17 4.07 -15.10
C LYS A 278 -1.78 5.35 -14.36
N CYS A 279 -0.49 5.69 -14.36
CA CYS A 279 0.06 6.92 -13.76
C CYS A 279 1.49 7.18 -14.26
N ALA A 280 1.75 8.36 -14.82
CA ALA A 280 3.08 8.73 -15.32
C ALA A 280 4.15 8.76 -14.20
N CYS A 281 3.80 9.24 -13.01
CA CYS A 281 4.70 9.23 -11.85
C CYS A 281 5.07 7.81 -11.41
N ALA A 282 4.13 6.86 -11.40
CA ALA A 282 4.43 5.47 -11.04
C ALA A 282 5.42 4.84 -12.04
N HIS A 283 5.24 5.10 -13.33
CA HIS A 283 6.19 4.71 -14.36
C HIS A 283 7.56 5.36 -14.16
N PHE A 284 7.63 6.67 -13.90
CA PHE A 284 8.88 7.37 -13.66
C PHE A 284 9.64 6.81 -12.45
N LEU A 285 8.94 6.54 -11.35
CA LEU A 285 9.55 5.97 -10.14
C LEU A 285 10.03 4.53 -10.36
N SER A 286 9.28 3.72 -11.12
CA SER A 286 9.60 2.32 -11.38
C SER A 286 10.67 2.11 -12.45
N TYR A 287 10.59 2.86 -13.56
CA TYR A 287 11.41 2.65 -14.76
C TYR A 287 12.39 3.79 -15.04
N GLY A 288 12.15 5.00 -14.53
CA GLY A 288 13.10 6.11 -14.60
C GLY A 288 14.11 6.04 -13.46
N LEU A 289 13.63 6.11 -12.22
CA LEU A 289 14.46 6.06 -11.01
C LEU A 289 14.79 4.63 -10.53
N ALA A 290 14.14 3.61 -11.11
CA ALA A 290 14.36 2.21 -10.77
C ALA A 290 14.16 1.89 -9.27
N LEU A 291 13.20 2.56 -8.61
CA LEU A 291 12.90 2.32 -7.21
C LEU A 291 12.31 0.93 -7.00
N ARG A 292 12.82 0.22 -5.99
CA ARG A 292 12.38 -1.12 -5.63
C ARG A 292 11.86 -1.15 -4.20
N GLU A 293 10.77 -1.89 -3.99
CA GLU A 293 10.31 -2.19 -2.65
C GLU A 293 11.36 -3.01 -1.89
N ARG A 294 11.38 -2.83 -0.56
CA ARG A 294 12.21 -3.67 0.30
C ARG A 294 11.74 -5.11 0.17
N VAL A 295 12.62 -5.98 -0.31
CA VAL A 295 12.37 -7.43 -0.38
C VAL A 295 12.14 -7.96 1.03
N LYS A 296 10.97 -8.56 1.26
CA LYS A 296 10.62 -9.24 2.51
C LYS A 296 10.79 -10.74 2.33
N TYR A 297 11.11 -11.44 3.41
CA TYR A 297 11.11 -12.90 3.43
C TYR A 297 9.67 -13.41 3.61
N GLU A 298 8.86 -13.29 2.57
CA GLU A 298 7.47 -13.76 2.52
C GLU A 298 7.12 -14.38 1.16
N PHE A 299 6.16 -15.31 1.14
CA PHE A 299 5.62 -15.84 -0.11
C PHE A 299 4.37 -15.05 -0.48
N SER A 300 4.49 -14.19 -1.49
CA SER A 300 3.45 -13.23 -1.89
C SER A 300 2.45 -13.84 -2.88
N MET A 301 1.37 -13.09 -3.16
CA MET A 301 0.42 -13.46 -4.22
C MET A 301 1.04 -13.37 -5.62
N ALA A 302 2.04 -12.49 -5.83
CA ALA A 302 2.78 -12.40 -7.08
C ALA A 302 3.67 -13.63 -7.30
N ASP A 303 4.29 -14.14 -6.24
CA ASP A 303 5.06 -15.39 -6.28
C ASP A 303 4.16 -16.58 -6.62
N LEU A 304 2.97 -16.65 -6.01
CA LEU A 304 1.96 -17.65 -6.37
C LEU A 304 1.55 -17.56 -7.84
N GLY A 305 1.33 -16.34 -8.34
CA GLY A 305 1.01 -16.13 -9.77
C GLY A 305 2.10 -16.64 -10.69
N THR A 306 3.36 -16.32 -10.38
CA THR A 306 4.54 -16.78 -11.14
C THR A 306 4.66 -18.31 -11.11
N LEU A 307 4.44 -18.92 -9.95
CA LEU A 307 4.45 -20.38 -9.79
C LEU A 307 3.35 -21.04 -10.62
N LEU A 308 2.12 -20.52 -10.57
CA LEU A 308 0.98 -21.06 -11.31
C LEU A 308 1.19 -20.97 -12.82
N HIS A 309 1.64 -19.81 -13.30
CA HIS A 309 1.95 -19.58 -14.71
C HIS A 309 3.08 -20.51 -15.20
N GLY A 310 4.21 -20.53 -14.50
CA GLY A 310 5.33 -21.41 -14.83
C GLY A 310 4.98 -22.90 -14.80
N SER A 311 4.02 -23.30 -13.94
CA SER A 311 3.55 -24.69 -13.88
C SER A 311 2.71 -25.08 -15.10
N LEU A 312 1.83 -24.19 -15.59
CA LEU A 312 1.03 -24.44 -16.80
C LEU A 312 1.89 -24.39 -18.07
N ASP A 313 2.89 -23.52 -18.12
CA ASP A 313 3.86 -23.54 -19.21
C ASP A 313 4.60 -24.88 -19.24
N LEU A 314 5.22 -25.27 -18.11
CA LEU A 314 5.97 -26.52 -18.02
C LEU A 314 5.09 -27.72 -18.41
N PHE A 315 3.83 -27.70 -18.01
CA PHE A 315 2.83 -28.69 -18.41
C PHE A 315 2.65 -28.75 -19.92
N ALA A 316 2.39 -27.61 -20.58
CA ALA A 316 2.23 -27.55 -22.03
C ALA A 316 3.51 -27.95 -22.79
N LYS A 317 4.67 -27.57 -22.27
CA LYS A 317 5.98 -27.94 -22.83
C LYS A 317 6.21 -29.46 -22.76
N LYS A 318 5.98 -30.10 -21.61
CA LYS A 318 6.16 -31.55 -21.45
C LYS A 318 5.24 -32.36 -22.37
N ILE A 319 3.98 -31.93 -22.55
CA ILE A 319 3.05 -32.56 -23.50
C ILE A 319 3.62 -32.56 -24.91
N ARG A 320 4.15 -31.40 -25.35
CA ARG A 320 4.74 -31.24 -26.68
C ARG A 320 6.00 -32.08 -26.84
N GLU A 321 6.89 -32.09 -25.85
CA GLU A 321 8.11 -32.90 -25.86
C GLU A 321 7.83 -34.41 -25.92
N GLN A 322 6.70 -34.85 -25.33
CA GLN A 322 6.23 -36.23 -25.42
C GLN A 322 5.50 -36.55 -26.74
N GLY A 323 5.29 -35.56 -27.61
CA GLY A 323 4.53 -35.73 -28.86
C GLY A 323 3.05 -36.05 -28.66
N LYS A 324 2.51 -35.83 -27.45
CA LYS A 324 1.10 -36.05 -27.12
C LYS A 324 0.28 -34.80 -27.43
N GLN A 325 -1.02 -34.96 -27.65
CA GLN A 325 -1.95 -33.83 -27.69
C GLN A 325 -2.62 -33.67 -26.32
N TRP A 326 -2.69 -32.44 -25.81
CA TRP A 326 -3.35 -32.15 -24.53
C TRP A 326 -4.80 -32.65 -24.52
N ALA A 327 -5.53 -32.48 -25.62
CA ALA A 327 -6.91 -32.97 -25.77
C ALA A 327 -7.05 -34.49 -25.57
N GLU A 328 -5.99 -35.27 -25.80
CA GLU A 328 -6.03 -36.75 -25.80
C GLU A 328 -5.57 -37.38 -24.48
N LEU A 329 -5.03 -36.60 -23.54
CA LEU A 329 -4.58 -37.14 -22.24
C LEU A 329 -5.74 -37.74 -21.43
N SER A 330 -5.48 -38.84 -20.72
CA SER A 330 -6.41 -39.33 -19.68
C SER A 330 -6.46 -38.38 -18.48
N ASP A 331 -7.50 -38.53 -17.65
CA ASP A 331 -7.65 -37.70 -16.45
C ASP A 331 -6.49 -37.96 -15.45
N GLU A 332 -6.07 -39.20 -15.29
CA GLU A 332 -4.95 -39.61 -14.42
C GLU A 332 -3.61 -39.09 -14.94
N GLU A 333 -3.36 -39.21 -16.26
CA GLU A 333 -2.14 -38.71 -16.89
C GLU A 333 -2.04 -37.19 -16.74
N ARG A 334 -3.13 -36.46 -17.04
CA ARG A 334 -3.21 -35.01 -16.90
C ARG A 334 -2.94 -34.59 -15.46
N ASP A 335 -3.63 -35.19 -14.51
CA ASP A 335 -3.55 -34.80 -13.10
C ASP A 335 -2.16 -35.07 -12.51
N THR A 336 -1.57 -36.22 -12.84
CA THR A 336 -0.21 -36.58 -12.41
C THR A 336 0.82 -35.60 -12.99
N LEU A 337 0.74 -35.32 -14.29
CA LEU A 337 1.65 -34.41 -14.96
C LEU A 337 1.52 -32.97 -14.41
N ALA A 338 0.30 -32.51 -14.13
CA ALA A 338 0.05 -31.20 -13.55
C ALA A 338 0.68 -31.05 -12.15
N GLU A 339 0.57 -32.07 -11.29
CA GLU A 339 1.19 -32.06 -9.97
C GLU A 339 2.73 -32.05 -10.04
N GLN A 340 3.30 -32.89 -10.92
CA GLN A 340 4.75 -32.94 -11.14
C GLN A 340 5.32 -31.61 -11.64
N CYS A 341 4.58 -30.89 -12.50
CA CYS A 341 5.02 -29.58 -12.98
C CYS A 341 5.09 -28.55 -11.85
N VAL A 342 4.12 -28.57 -10.92
CA VAL A 342 4.16 -27.69 -9.74
C VAL A 342 5.35 -28.02 -8.84
N GLU A 343 5.62 -29.31 -8.60
CA GLU A 343 6.77 -29.73 -7.79
C GLU A 343 8.08 -29.28 -8.42
N GLU A 344 8.26 -29.49 -9.72
CA GLU A 344 9.48 -29.10 -10.42
C GLU A 344 9.70 -27.59 -10.44
N VAL A 345 8.63 -26.79 -10.60
CA VAL A 345 8.72 -25.32 -10.53
C VAL A 345 9.08 -24.85 -9.13
N VAL A 346 8.50 -25.48 -8.09
CA VAL A 346 8.84 -25.21 -6.68
C VAL A 346 10.33 -25.52 -6.43
N GLU A 347 10.81 -26.68 -6.86
CA GLU A 347 12.22 -27.08 -6.69
C GLU A 347 13.18 -26.11 -7.41
N LYS A 348 12.88 -25.75 -8.66
CA LYS A 348 13.70 -24.82 -9.46
C LYS A 348 13.71 -23.40 -8.93
N SER A 349 12.65 -22.97 -8.25
CA SER A 349 12.58 -21.62 -7.69
C SER A 349 13.66 -21.36 -6.63
N GLY A 350 14.25 -22.42 -6.05
CA GLY A 350 15.28 -22.31 -5.00
C GLY A 350 14.78 -21.68 -3.70
N GLN A 351 13.47 -21.45 -3.59
CA GLN A 351 12.84 -20.73 -2.49
C GLN A 351 12.67 -21.64 -1.26
N GLN A 352 13.65 -21.66 -0.36
CA GLN A 352 13.54 -22.32 0.95
C GLN A 352 12.31 -21.85 1.77
N ILE A 353 11.77 -20.67 1.44
CA ILE A 353 10.55 -20.17 2.08
C ILE A 353 9.34 -21.07 1.82
N LEU A 354 9.28 -21.78 0.69
CA LEU A 354 8.16 -22.66 0.37
C LEU A 354 8.05 -23.86 1.32
N SER A 355 9.16 -24.31 1.88
CA SER A 355 9.24 -25.37 2.89
C SER A 355 9.43 -24.87 4.32
N SER A 356 9.51 -23.55 4.55
CA SER A 356 9.83 -22.97 5.87
C SER A 356 8.70 -23.08 6.90
N SER A 357 7.47 -23.36 6.48
CA SER A 357 6.32 -23.48 7.38
C SER A 357 5.22 -24.39 6.84
N ALA A 358 4.42 -24.95 7.76
CA ALA A 358 3.23 -25.73 7.40
C ALA A 358 2.21 -24.92 6.57
N ARG A 359 2.17 -23.59 6.76
CA ARG A 359 1.35 -22.67 5.96
C ARG A 359 1.79 -22.66 4.51
N ASN A 360 3.09 -22.52 4.24
CA ASN A 360 3.61 -22.48 2.87
C ASN A 360 3.47 -23.84 2.18
N ALA A 361 3.66 -24.93 2.91
CA ALA A 361 3.36 -26.28 2.41
C ALA A 361 1.89 -26.44 1.97
N TYR A 362 0.93 -25.82 2.69
CA TYR A 362 -0.46 -25.80 2.25
C TYR A 362 -0.68 -24.94 1.01
N THR A 363 0.03 -23.81 0.86
CA THR A 363 -0.02 -22.98 -0.36
C THR A 363 0.40 -23.76 -1.61
N ILE A 364 1.42 -24.61 -1.52
CA ILE A 364 1.82 -25.49 -2.63
C ILE A 364 0.71 -26.49 -2.97
N ARG A 365 0.09 -27.12 -1.97
CA ARG A 365 -1.07 -28.00 -2.19
C ARG A 365 -2.23 -27.29 -2.88
N ARG A 366 -2.50 -26.03 -2.49
CA ARG A 366 -3.50 -25.19 -3.16
C ARG A 366 -3.10 -24.92 -4.63
N ALA A 367 -1.83 -24.60 -4.88
CA ALA A 367 -1.34 -24.38 -6.24
C ALA A 367 -1.51 -25.64 -7.12
N LYS A 368 -1.18 -26.83 -6.60
CA LYS A 368 -1.45 -28.11 -7.27
C LYS A 368 -2.93 -28.25 -7.68
N ARG A 369 -3.87 -28.01 -6.76
CA ARG A 369 -5.31 -28.05 -7.08
C ARG A 369 -5.68 -27.07 -8.20
N MET A 370 -5.20 -25.82 -8.12
CA MET A 370 -5.48 -24.79 -9.11
C MET A 370 -4.93 -25.17 -10.50
N VAL A 371 -3.70 -25.68 -10.58
CA VAL A 371 -3.08 -26.11 -11.84
C VAL A 371 -3.79 -27.33 -12.41
N LYS A 372 -4.11 -28.35 -11.61
CA LYS A 372 -4.90 -29.52 -12.05
C LYS A 372 -6.26 -29.10 -12.61
N LYS A 373 -6.97 -28.26 -11.87
CA LYS A 373 -8.30 -27.79 -12.28
C LYS A 373 -8.23 -26.97 -13.55
N SER A 374 -7.18 -26.16 -13.69
CA SER A 374 -6.92 -25.39 -14.90
C SER A 374 -6.58 -26.30 -16.07
N ALA A 375 -5.77 -27.32 -15.84
CA ALA A 375 -5.39 -28.28 -16.87
C ALA A 375 -6.59 -29.06 -17.40
N TRP A 376 -7.51 -29.44 -16.52
CA TRP A 376 -8.78 -30.09 -16.87
C TRP A 376 -9.68 -29.17 -17.69
N ALA A 377 -9.88 -27.93 -17.26
CA ALA A 377 -10.73 -26.98 -17.97
C ALA A 377 -10.16 -26.60 -19.34
N LEU A 378 -8.86 -26.34 -19.45
CA LEU A 378 -8.18 -26.09 -20.73
C LEU A 378 -8.24 -27.31 -21.66
N GLN A 379 -8.15 -28.52 -21.13
CA GLN A 379 -8.35 -29.74 -21.91
C GLN A 379 -9.78 -29.84 -22.46
N TYR A 380 -10.79 -29.56 -21.63
CA TYR A 380 -12.17 -29.52 -22.08
C TYR A 380 -12.34 -28.50 -23.22
N GLN A 381 -11.80 -27.28 -23.06
CA GLN A 381 -11.86 -26.24 -24.10
C GLN A 381 -11.20 -26.68 -25.40
N LEU A 382 -10.05 -27.34 -25.31
CA LEU A 382 -9.36 -27.90 -26.47
C LEU A 382 -10.15 -29.01 -27.15
N ARG A 383 -10.87 -29.83 -26.39
CA ARG A 383 -11.78 -30.81 -26.96
C ARG A 383 -12.96 -30.15 -27.68
N GLN A 384 -13.41 -28.95 -27.29
CA GLN A 384 -14.57 -28.32 -27.93
C GLN A 384 -14.27 -27.64 -29.26
N GLY A 385 -13.02 -27.23 -29.49
CA GLY A 385 -12.63 -26.50 -30.69
C GLY A 385 -11.65 -27.25 -31.59
N GLU A 386 -11.38 -26.66 -32.75
CA GLU A 386 -10.36 -27.08 -33.72
C GLU A 386 -9.10 -26.20 -33.64
N PHE A 387 -9.10 -25.17 -32.79
CA PHE A 387 -7.90 -24.38 -32.49
C PHE A 387 -6.95 -25.17 -31.60
N LEU A 388 -5.72 -25.39 -32.09
CA LEU A 388 -4.69 -26.15 -31.38
C LEU A 388 -3.53 -25.22 -30.97
N PRO A 389 -2.89 -25.47 -29.81
CA PRO A 389 -1.73 -24.70 -29.39
C PRO A 389 -0.56 -24.89 -30.36
N ALA A 390 -0.21 -23.81 -31.05
CA ALA A 390 0.90 -23.76 -31.98
C ALA A 390 2.20 -23.40 -31.24
N LEU A 391 2.14 -22.43 -30.32
CA LEU A 391 3.28 -21.93 -29.56
C LEU A 391 2.86 -21.64 -28.11
N THR A 392 3.79 -21.82 -27.17
CA THR A 392 3.63 -21.45 -25.75
C THR A 392 4.90 -20.77 -25.26
N GLU A 393 4.77 -19.86 -24.30
CA GLU A 393 5.85 -19.03 -23.77
C GLU A 393 6.75 -18.41 -24.85
N TRP A 394 6.13 -17.97 -25.93
CA TRP A 394 6.91 -17.46 -27.06
C TRP A 394 7.36 -16.03 -26.75
N ALA A 395 8.66 -15.87 -26.58
CA ALA A 395 9.30 -14.58 -26.30
C ALA A 395 9.62 -13.85 -27.61
N PHE A 396 9.39 -12.53 -27.59
CA PHE A 396 9.79 -11.63 -28.67
C PHE A 396 10.55 -10.42 -28.14
N GLY A 397 11.39 -9.85 -28.99
CA GLY A 397 12.12 -8.64 -28.69
C GLY A 397 13.02 -8.18 -29.83
N PHE A 398 14.21 -7.67 -29.47
CA PHE A 398 15.06 -6.90 -30.38
C PHE A 398 15.63 -7.68 -31.57
N ALA A 399 15.72 -9.00 -31.46
CA ALA A 399 16.20 -9.86 -32.53
C ALA A 399 15.12 -10.12 -33.60
N ASP A 400 13.86 -9.82 -33.27
CA ASP A 400 12.75 -10.04 -34.16
C ASP A 400 12.51 -8.82 -35.06
N ASP A 401 12.58 -9.05 -36.36
CA ASP A 401 12.36 -8.02 -37.38
C ASP A 401 10.86 -7.87 -37.70
N PHE A 402 10.04 -7.63 -36.66
CA PHE A 402 8.59 -7.43 -36.82
C PHE A 402 8.24 -5.93 -36.78
N ALA A 403 7.35 -5.50 -37.68
CA ALA A 403 6.82 -4.14 -37.68
C ALA A 403 5.98 -3.87 -36.42
N SER A 404 5.27 -4.89 -35.92
CA SER A 404 4.55 -4.84 -34.64
C SER A 404 5.47 -4.73 -33.42
N VAL A 405 6.76 -5.03 -33.57
CA VAL A 405 7.77 -4.92 -32.50
C VAL A 405 8.52 -3.58 -32.57
N ASN A 406 8.70 -3.02 -33.77
CA ASN A 406 9.48 -1.81 -34.01
C ASN A 406 8.56 -0.66 -34.42
N LEU A 407 8.10 0.13 -33.45
CA LEU A 407 7.19 1.26 -33.69
C LEU A 407 7.98 2.57 -33.80
N GLN A 408 7.98 3.18 -34.99
CA GLN A 408 8.62 4.49 -35.19
C GLN A 408 7.79 5.61 -34.53
N LEU A 409 8.46 6.54 -33.84
CA LEU A 409 7.81 7.70 -33.20
C LEU A 409 8.12 9.02 -33.91
N SER A 410 9.38 9.21 -34.33
CA SER A 410 9.93 10.36 -35.08
C SER A 410 11.14 9.89 -35.91
N GLU A 411 11.87 10.76 -36.63
CA GLU A 411 13.08 10.33 -37.38
C GLU A 411 14.17 9.69 -36.51
N HIS A 412 14.21 10.02 -35.21
CA HIS A 412 15.28 9.61 -34.29
C HIS A 412 14.79 8.75 -33.13
N GLU A 413 13.48 8.74 -32.85
CA GLU A 413 12.90 8.03 -31.70
C GLU A 413 12.03 6.86 -32.16
N ARG A 414 12.16 5.73 -31.46
CA ARG A 414 11.35 4.54 -31.72
C ARG A 414 11.08 3.76 -30.44
N ILE A 415 10.02 2.97 -30.43
CA ILE A 415 9.75 1.95 -29.40
C ILE A 415 10.17 0.60 -29.94
N ARG A 416 10.86 -0.17 -29.12
CA ARG A 416 11.07 -1.60 -29.35
C ARG A 416 10.33 -2.40 -28.31
N LEU A 417 9.26 -3.06 -28.72
CA LEU A 417 8.43 -3.88 -27.84
C LEU A 417 9.10 -5.23 -27.57
N MET A 418 9.05 -5.66 -26.32
CA MET A 418 9.49 -6.97 -25.89
C MET A 418 8.44 -7.57 -24.96
N GLY A 419 8.33 -8.88 -25.00
CA GLY A 419 7.31 -9.56 -24.23
C GLY A 419 7.37 -11.05 -24.38
N ARG A 420 6.39 -11.70 -23.77
CA ARG A 420 6.20 -13.13 -23.87
C ARG A 420 4.72 -13.41 -23.98
N ILE A 421 4.35 -14.12 -25.02
CA ILE A 421 2.98 -14.56 -25.27
C ILE A 421 2.84 -15.94 -24.65
N ASP A 422 2.00 -16.06 -23.62
CA ASP A 422 1.85 -17.31 -22.87
C ASP A 422 1.42 -18.45 -23.80
N ARG A 423 0.46 -18.19 -24.69
CA ARG A 423 -0.03 -19.20 -25.63
C ARG A 423 -0.64 -18.60 -26.90
N ILE A 424 -0.26 -19.17 -28.05
CA ILE A 424 -0.80 -18.89 -29.37
C ILE A 424 -1.45 -20.16 -29.88
N ASP A 425 -2.74 -20.09 -30.18
CA ASP A 425 -3.49 -21.18 -30.79
C ASP A 425 -3.85 -20.82 -32.22
N THR A 426 -3.78 -21.81 -33.12
CA THR A 426 -4.10 -21.62 -34.54
C THR A 426 -5.14 -22.61 -35.04
N TYR A 427 -5.94 -22.16 -36.00
CA TYR A 427 -6.84 -23.01 -36.80
C TYR A 427 -6.58 -22.75 -38.28
N GLN A 428 -6.49 -23.81 -39.09
CA GLN A 428 -6.20 -23.69 -40.51
C GLN A 428 -7.38 -24.21 -41.33
N GLU A 429 -7.83 -23.40 -42.29
CA GLU A 429 -8.88 -23.79 -43.24
C GLU A 429 -8.52 -23.25 -44.62
N GLN A 430 -8.31 -24.14 -45.59
CA GLN A 430 -7.91 -23.78 -46.96
C GLN A 430 -6.68 -22.83 -46.96
N ASP A 431 -6.82 -21.65 -47.57
CA ASP A 431 -5.80 -20.60 -47.68
C ASP A 431 -5.82 -19.62 -46.49
N GLN A 432 -6.58 -19.90 -45.43
CA GLN A 432 -6.71 -19.03 -44.26
C GLN A 432 -6.12 -19.69 -43.01
N LEU A 433 -5.49 -18.85 -42.18
CA LEU A 433 -4.92 -19.23 -40.89
C LEU A 433 -5.47 -18.27 -39.84
N TYR A 434 -6.17 -18.81 -38.86
CA TYR A 434 -6.78 -18.05 -37.78
C TYR A 434 -5.92 -18.15 -36.53
N VAL A 435 -5.68 -17.02 -35.86
CA VAL A 435 -4.77 -16.92 -34.71
C VAL A 435 -5.49 -16.33 -33.52
N LYS A 436 -5.41 -16.98 -32.36
CA LYS A 436 -5.82 -16.39 -31.08
C LYS A 436 -4.69 -16.42 -30.07
N VAL A 437 -4.68 -15.45 -29.17
CA VAL A 437 -3.72 -15.36 -28.07
C VAL A 437 -4.43 -15.54 -26.73
N ILE A 438 -3.78 -16.27 -25.82
CA ILE A 438 -4.27 -16.52 -24.47
C ILE A 438 -3.18 -16.09 -23.48
N ASP A 439 -3.57 -15.36 -22.45
CA ASP A 439 -2.72 -14.95 -21.32
C ASP A 439 -3.29 -15.51 -20.01
N TYR A 440 -2.43 -16.12 -19.18
CA TYR A 440 -2.81 -16.74 -17.93
C TYR A 440 -2.71 -15.75 -16.77
N LYS A 441 -3.82 -15.53 -16.05
CA LYS A 441 -3.88 -14.66 -14.88
C LYS A 441 -4.28 -15.45 -13.63
N SER A 442 -3.57 -15.24 -12.52
CA SER A 442 -3.95 -15.78 -11.20
C SER A 442 -5.03 -14.96 -10.49
N GLY A 443 -5.20 -13.70 -10.89
CA GLY A 443 -6.23 -12.80 -10.37
C GLY A 443 -7.48 -12.76 -11.27
N GLN A 444 -8.58 -12.22 -10.73
CA GLN A 444 -9.78 -11.96 -11.52
C GLN A 444 -9.55 -10.76 -12.45
N THR A 445 -9.19 -11.06 -13.70
CA THR A 445 -8.99 -10.06 -14.76
C THR A 445 -10.02 -10.29 -15.85
N GLU A 446 -10.73 -9.24 -16.21
CA GLU A 446 -11.63 -9.21 -17.36
C GLU A 446 -11.10 -8.16 -18.34
N LEU A 447 -11.27 -8.44 -19.64
CA LEU A 447 -10.99 -7.48 -20.70
C LEU A 447 -12.10 -6.43 -20.71
N ASP A 448 -11.69 -5.17 -20.58
CA ASP A 448 -12.54 -3.99 -20.62
C ASP A 448 -12.12 -3.09 -21.79
N LEU A 449 -13.01 -2.91 -22.78
CA LEU A 449 -12.76 -2.06 -23.94
C LEU A 449 -12.44 -0.61 -23.56
N THR A 450 -13.01 -0.12 -22.44
CA THR A 450 -12.73 1.22 -21.93
C THR A 450 -11.29 1.31 -21.43
N LYS A 451 -10.82 0.31 -20.67
CA LYS A 451 -9.42 0.26 -20.21
C LYS A 451 -8.46 0.12 -21.37
N LEU A 452 -8.79 -0.67 -22.38
CA LEU A 452 -8.00 -0.77 -23.61
C LEU A 452 -7.93 0.58 -24.34
N TYR A 453 -9.06 1.26 -24.50
CA TYR A 453 -9.12 2.59 -25.11
C TYR A 453 -8.19 3.60 -24.43
N TYR A 454 -8.15 3.63 -23.10
CA TYR A 454 -7.27 4.51 -22.33
C TYR A 454 -5.83 4.00 -22.17
N GLY A 455 -5.47 2.87 -22.79
CA GLY A 455 -4.11 2.31 -22.76
C GLY A 455 -3.76 1.48 -21.52
N ILE A 456 -4.73 1.18 -20.67
CA ILE A 456 -4.54 0.46 -19.38
C ILE A 456 -4.53 -1.06 -19.57
N GLN A 457 -5.12 -1.57 -20.65
CA GLN A 457 -5.12 -2.99 -21.03
C GLN A 457 -4.76 -3.14 -22.51
N LEU A 458 -3.48 -2.99 -22.85
CA LEU A 458 -2.96 -3.09 -24.22
C LEU A 458 -2.33 -4.44 -24.54
N GLN A 459 -1.90 -5.19 -23.51
CA GLN A 459 -1.06 -6.38 -23.65
C GLN A 459 -1.58 -7.39 -24.68
N LEU A 460 -2.84 -7.83 -24.54
CA LEU A 460 -3.41 -8.84 -25.43
C LEU A 460 -3.51 -8.37 -26.90
N ALA A 461 -3.84 -7.10 -27.13
CA ALA A 461 -3.96 -6.56 -28.50
C ALA A 461 -2.58 -6.43 -29.16
N LEU A 462 -1.56 -5.97 -28.41
CA LEU A 462 -0.17 -5.93 -28.88
C LEU A 462 0.36 -7.35 -29.14
N TYR A 463 0.02 -8.33 -28.30
CA TYR A 463 0.44 -9.72 -28.50
C TYR A 463 -0.23 -10.34 -29.71
N LEU A 464 -1.50 -10.02 -29.98
CA LEU A 464 -2.17 -10.45 -31.19
C LEU A 464 -1.50 -9.88 -32.46
N ASN A 465 -1.04 -8.62 -32.44
CA ASN A 465 -0.25 -8.04 -33.53
C ASN A 465 0.98 -8.88 -33.85
N VAL A 466 1.77 -9.20 -32.81
CA VAL A 466 2.99 -9.98 -32.97
C VAL A 466 2.67 -11.42 -33.42
N ALA A 467 1.64 -12.04 -32.86
CA ALA A 467 1.25 -13.41 -33.21
C ALA A 467 0.78 -13.53 -34.67
N VAL A 468 -0.03 -12.56 -35.15
CA VAL A 468 -0.47 -12.54 -36.55
C VAL A 468 0.72 -12.35 -37.49
N GLU A 469 1.63 -11.44 -37.18
CA GLU A 469 2.82 -11.19 -38.03
C GLU A 469 3.79 -12.39 -38.04
N LEU A 470 4.00 -13.01 -36.88
CA LEU A 470 4.79 -14.23 -36.73
C LEU A 470 4.24 -15.36 -37.59
N GLU A 471 2.94 -15.65 -37.47
CA GLU A 471 2.31 -16.71 -38.23
C GLU A 471 2.26 -16.38 -39.74
N GLN A 472 2.13 -15.10 -40.12
CA GLN A 472 2.18 -14.68 -41.51
C GLN A 472 3.56 -14.92 -42.14
N LYS A 473 4.65 -14.74 -41.37
CA LYS A 473 6.00 -15.12 -41.83
C LYS A 473 6.21 -16.63 -41.88
N ARG A 474 5.63 -17.40 -40.95
CA ARG A 474 5.71 -18.88 -40.95
C ARG A 474 4.93 -19.50 -42.10
N PHE A 475 3.82 -18.87 -42.50
CA PHE A 475 2.94 -19.33 -43.58
C PHE A 475 2.70 -18.24 -44.63
N PRO A 476 3.71 -17.85 -45.45
CA PRO A 476 3.60 -16.74 -46.41
C PRO A 476 2.51 -16.90 -47.47
N ALA A 477 2.13 -18.15 -47.79
CA ALA A 477 1.10 -18.46 -48.77
C ALA A 477 -0.33 -18.36 -48.22
N LYS A 478 -0.50 -18.25 -46.89
CA LYS A 478 -1.82 -18.17 -46.24
C LYS A 478 -2.16 -16.75 -45.85
N LYS A 479 -3.44 -16.43 -45.85
CA LYS A 479 -3.97 -15.19 -45.26
C LYS A 479 -4.18 -15.40 -43.76
N VAL A 480 -3.36 -14.75 -42.94
CA VAL A 480 -3.49 -14.82 -41.48
C VAL A 480 -4.53 -13.84 -40.98
N LYS A 481 -5.44 -14.31 -40.13
CA LYS A 481 -6.54 -13.53 -39.55
C LYS A 481 -6.57 -13.63 -38.02
N PRO A 482 -6.91 -12.55 -37.32
CA PRO A 482 -7.16 -12.61 -35.88
C PRO A 482 -8.46 -13.36 -35.57
N ALA A 483 -8.43 -14.18 -34.51
CA ALA A 483 -9.55 -15.03 -34.11
C ALA A 483 -9.78 -15.05 -32.59
N GLY A 484 -9.20 -14.10 -31.88
CA GLY A 484 -9.55 -13.80 -30.49
C GLY A 484 -8.38 -13.45 -29.60
N ILE A 485 -8.71 -12.76 -28.52
CA ILE A 485 -7.79 -12.47 -27.42
C ILE A 485 -8.46 -12.87 -26.12
N PHE A 486 -7.75 -13.61 -25.27
CA PHE A 486 -8.35 -14.18 -24.07
C PHE A 486 -7.44 -14.10 -22.85
N TYR A 487 -8.02 -13.75 -21.71
CA TYR A 487 -7.49 -14.09 -20.40
C TYR A 487 -8.08 -15.41 -19.95
N TYR A 488 -7.20 -16.28 -19.45
CA TYR A 488 -7.59 -17.49 -18.74
C TYR A 488 -7.22 -17.37 -17.27
N GLN A 489 -8.23 -17.49 -16.39
CA GLN A 489 -8.06 -17.32 -14.96
C GLN A 489 -7.69 -18.64 -14.28
N ILE A 490 -6.47 -18.74 -13.75
CA ILE A 490 -6.01 -19.90 -12.99
C ILE A 490 -6.63 -19.84 -11.59
N LYS A 491 -7.70 -20.60 -11.37
CA LYS A 491 -8.38 -20.67 -10.08
C LYS A 491 -8.97 -22.05 -9.79
N ASP A 492 -9.24 -22.27 -8.51
CA ASP A 492 -9.99 -23.42 -7.99
C ASP A 492 -11.33 -22.87 -7.47
N PRO A 493 -12.36 -22.75 -8.35
CA PRO A 493 -13.59 -22.03 -8.01
C PRO A 493 -14.41 -22.81 -6.99
N VAL A 494 -14.91 -22.10 -5.99
CA VAL A 494 -15.92 -22.61 -5.05
C VAL A 494 -17.28 -22.19 -5.57
N LEU A 495 -18.21 -23.14 -5.68
CA LEU A 495 -19.59 -22.89 -6.08
C LEU A 495 -20.46 -22.78 -4.83
N ASN A 496 -21.33 -21.76 -4.79
CA ASN A 496 -22.40 -21.71 -3.81
C ASN A 496 -23.52 -22.69 -4.22
N GLN A 497 -24.32 -23.18 -3.26
CA GLN A 497 -25.41 -24.13 -3.57
C GLN A 497 -26.37 -23.61 -4.65
N GLU A 498 -26.64 -22.30 -4.67
CA GLU A 498 -27.49 -21.64 -5.66
C GLU A 498 -26.89 -21.60 -7.07
N GLU A 499 -25.57 -21.76 -7.20
CA GLU A 499 -24.86 -21.76 -8.48
C GLU A 499 -24.80 -23.15 -9.13
N ILE A 500 -25.16 -24.19 -8.39
CA ILE A 500 -25.10 -25.58 -8.83
C ILE A 500 -26.42 -25.94 -9.52
N SER A 501 -26.36 -26.07 -10.84
CA SER A 501 -27.52 -26.44 -11.65
C SER A 501 -27.87 -27.92 -11.56
N ASP A 502 -26.89 -28.77 -11.28
CA ASP A 502 -27.03 -30.21 -11.09
C ASP A 502 -26.08 -30.64 -9.95
N GLN A 503 -26.66 -31.11 -8.83
CA GLN A 503 -25.87 -31.49 -7.64
C GLN A 503 -25.00 -32.73 -7.87
N ASP A 504 -25.40 -33.61 -8.79
CA ASP A 504 -24.66 -34.83 -9.09
C ASP A 504 -23.56 -34.56 -10.14
N HIS A 505 -23.68 -33.48 -10.92
CA HIS A 505 -22.76 -33.11 -12.00
C HIS A 505 -22.38 -31.61 -12.02
N PRO A 506 -21.63 -31.11 -11.02
CA PRO A 506 -21.27 -29.70 -10.90
C PRO A 506 -20.22 -29.24 -11.94
N GLU A 507 -19.67 -30.14 -12.75
CA GLU A 507 -18.57 -29.86 -13.69
C GLU A 507 -18.92 -28.72 -14.65
N LYS A 508 -20.17 -28.67 -15.13
CA LYS A 508 -20.63 -27.63 -16.04
C LYS A 508 -20.56 -26.25 -15.40
N ASP A 509 -20.96 -26.11 -14.14
CA ASP A 509 -20.96 -24.82 -13.43
C ASP A 509 -19.55 -24.38 -13.05
N ILE A 510 -18.67 -25.33 -12.75
CA ILE A 510 -17.25 -25.08 -12.59
C ILE A 510 -16.64 -24.58 -13.92
N LEU A 511 -16.92 -25.24 -15.05
CA LEU A 511 -16.45 -24.83 -16.37
C LEU A 511 -16.96 -23.43 -16.73
N LYS A 512 -18.21 -23.07 -16.39
CA LYS A 512 -18.72 -21.69 -16.55
C LYS A 512 -17.85 -20.66 -15.83
N LYS A 513 -17.37 -20.97 -14.62
CA LYS A 513 -16.47 -20.09 -13.86
C LYS A 513 -15.05 -20.05 -14.43
N LEU A 514 -14.60 -21.11 -15.09
CA LEU A 514 -13.26 -21.25 -15.71
C LEU A 514 -13.23 -20.93 -17.23
N ARG A 515 -14.37 -20.51 -17.78
CA ARG A 515 -14.49 -19.99 -19.14
C ARG A 515 -13.53 -18.81 -19.33
N MET A 516 -12.92 -18.72 -20.50
CA MET A 516 -12.08 -17.57 -20.85
C MET A 516 -12.90 -16.28 -20.88
N ASP A 517 -12.25 -15.16 -20.54
CA ASP A 517 -12.78 -13.81 -20.75
C ASP A 517 -11.93 -13.09 -21.80
N GLY A 518 -12.53 -12.27 -22.66
CA GLY A 518 -11.82 -11.66 -23.78
C GLY A 518 -12.75 -11.31 -24.93
N ILE A 519 -12.23 -11.23 -26.15
CA ILE A 519 -12.99 -10.96 -27.37
C ILE A 519 -12.89 -12.15 -28.32
N ALA A 520 -14.03 -12.69 -28.72
CA ALA A 520 -14.17 -13.76 -29.72
C ALA A 520 -14.55 -13.18 -31.09
N PRO A 521 -14.39 -13.94 -32.19
CA PRO A 521 -14.87 -13.52 -33.51
C PRO A 521 -16.41 -13.49 -33.55
N ALA A 522 -16.96 -12.51 -34.27
CA ALA A 522 -18.40 -12.42 -34.51
C ALA A 522 -18.87 -13.41 -35.60
N GLU A 523 -17.95 -13.96 -36.39
CA GLU A 523 -18.26 -14.89 -37.48
C GLU A 523 -18.72 -16.26 -36.96
N PRO A 524 -19.97 -16.69 -37.24
CA PRO A 524 -20.49 -17.96 -36.72
C PRO A 524 -19.66 -19.18 -37.14
N GLY A 525 -19.13 -19.19 -38.38
CA GLY A 525 -18.27 -20.26 -38.87
C GLY A 525 -17.08 -20.49 -37.95
N ILE A 526 -16.36 -19.42 -37.60
CA ILE A 526 -15.18 -19.50 -36.73
C ILE A 526 -15.55 -19.77 -35.27
N LEU A 527 -16.70 -19.26 -34.81
CA LEU A 527 -17.19 -19.57 -33.46
C LEU A 527 -17.41 -21.07 -33.25
N THR A 528 -17.93 -21.79 -34.25
CA THR A 528 -18.07 -23.26 -34.16
C THR A 528 -16.73 -24.00 -34.09
N LYS A 529 -15.66 -23.38 -34.59
CA LYS A 529 -14.29 -23.89 -34.49
C LYS A 529 -13.65 -23.56 -33.15
N LEU A 530 -14.15 -22.57 -32.42
CA LEU A 530 -13.74 -22.31 -31.04
C LEU A 530 -14.49 -23.19 -30.04
N ASP A 531 -15.78 -23.44 -30.31
CA ASP A 531 -16.64 -24.29 -29.52
C ASP A 531 -17.76 -24.86 -30.39
N ARG A 532 -17.73 -26.17 -30.64
CA ARG A 532 -18.73 -26.87 -31.47
C ARG A 532 -20.17 -26.72 -30.96
N ASP A 533 -20.38 -26.49 -29.66
CA ASP A 533 -21.73 -26.33 -29.12
C ASP A 533 -22.39 -25.05 -29.67
N LEU A 534 -21.59 -24.06 -30.06
CA LEU A 534 -22.09 -22.84 -30.70
C LEU A 534 -22.72 -23.07 -32.08
N ALA A 535 -22.54 -24.25 -32.69
CA ALA A 535 -23.20 -24.63 -33.94
C ALA A 535 -24.74 -24.67 -33.82
N GLN A 536 -25.26 -24.84 -32.60
CA GLN A 536 -26.70 -24.75 -32.33
C GLN A 536 -27.27 -23.37 -32.70
N GLY A 537 -26.47 -22.30 -32.60
CA GLY A 537 -26.82 -20.94 -33.04
C GLY A 537 -27.93 -20.24 -32.24
N LYS A 538 -28.65 -20.92 -31.34
CA LYS A 538 -29.75 -20.37 -30.54
C LYS A 538 -29.79 -20.98 -29.15
N GLY A 539 -30.00 -20.16 -28.13
CA GLY A 539 -30.20 -20.61 -26.74
C GLY A 539 -29.01 -21.33 -26.11
N VAL A 540 -27.81 -21.20 -26.69
CA VAL A 540 -26.59 -21.89 -26.26
C VAL A 540 -25.59 -20.91 -25.65
N GLN A 541 -24.90 -21.35 -24.61
CA GLN A 541 -23.82 -20.61 -23.96
C GLN A 541 -22.54 -21.44 -24.00
N SER A 542 -21.49 -20.87 -24.56
CA SER A 542 -20.18 -21.52 -24.57
C SER A 542 -19.61 -21.59 -23.16
N LEU A 543 -18.99 -22.74 -22.86
CA LEU A 543 -18.20 -22.98 -21.66
C LEU A 543 -16.70 -22.72 -21.90
N ALA A 544 -16.30 -22.47 -23.16
CA ALA A 544 -14.92 -22.21 -23.54
C ALA A 544 -14.63 -20.71 -23.74
N VAL A 545 -15.47 -20.02 -24.50
CA VAL A 545 -15.29 -18.61 -24.89
C VAL A 545 -16.46 -17.74 -24.40
N PRO A 546 -16.31 -16.42 -24.23
CA PRO A 546 -17.33 -15.55 -23.65
C PRO A 546 -18.46 -15.21 -24.64
N VAL A 547 -19.13 -16.24 -25.19
CA VAL A 547 -20.17 -16.13 -26.21
C VAL A 547 -21.43 -16.86 -25.77
N LYS A 548 -22.58 -16.19 -25.93
CA LYS A 548 -23.90 -16.75 -25.69
C LYS A 548 -24.87 -16.29 -26.77
N TYR A 549 -25.56 -17.23 -27.39
CA TYR A 549 -26.68 -16.95 -28.27
C TYR A 549 -27.99 -16.85 -27.49
N THR A 550 -28.79 -15.84 -27.79
CA THR A 550 -30.17 -15.74 -27.29
C THR A 550 -31.07 -16.78 -27.97
N ALA A 551 -32.29 -16.98 -27.47
CA ALA A 551 -33.28 -17.83 -28.13
C ALA A 551 -33.62 -17.37 -29.56
N LYS A 552 -33.38 -16.09 -29.88
CA LYS A 552 -33.60 -15.51 -31.22
C LYS A 552 -32.42 -15.77 -32.17
N GLY A 553 -31.28 -16.21 -31.67
CA GLY A 553 -30.05 -16.45 -32.45
C GLY A 553 -29.14 -15.25 -32.62
N THR A 554 -29.38 -14.18 -31.86
CA THR A 554 -28.46 -13.04 -31.74
C THR A 554 -27.53 -13.23 -30.55
N PHE A 555 -26.40 -12.52 -30.51
CA PHE A 555 -25.54 -12.49 -29.34
C PHE A 555 -26.25 -11.87 -28.13
N ALA A 556 -26.10 -12.48 -26.96
CA ALA A 556 -26.53 -11.89 -25.69
C ALA A 556 -25.65 -10.68 -25.36
N ALA A 557 -26.19 -9.68 -24.65
CA ALA A 557 -25.50 -8.42 -24.34
C ALA A 557 -24.14 -8.58 -23.62
N GLY A 558 -23.95 -9.67 -22.88
CA GLY A 558 -22.67 -9.99 -22.23
C GLY A 558 -21.65 -10.72 -23.12
N SER A 559 -21.97 -10.98 -24.39
CA SER A 559 -21.05 -11.63 -25.33
C SER A 559 -20.09 -10.60 -25.90
N LYS A 560 -18.79 -10.81 -25.68
CA LYS A 560 -17.74 -9.92 -26.19
C LYS A 560 -17.24 -10.49 -27.52
N VAL A 561 -17.81 -9.99 -28.62
CA VAL A 561 -17.45 -10.40 -29.97
C VAL A 561 -16.97 -9.22 -30.80
N ALA A 562 -16.08 -9.48 -31.76
CA ALA A 562 -15.61 -8.51 -32.74
C ALA A 562 -15.60 -9.11 -34.15
N ASP A 563 -16.00 -8.33 -35.14
CA ASP A 563 -15.79 -8.67 -36.54
C ASP A 563 -14.33 -8.40 -36.98
N GLU A 564 -14.02 -8.76 -38.23
CA GLU A 564 -12.68 -8.60 -38.80
C GLU A 564 -12.21 -7.12 -38.80
N GLU A 565 -13.11 -6.17 -39.09
CA GLU A 565 -12.78 -4.74 -39.12
C GLU A 565 -12.49 -4.22 -37.70
N GLN A 566 -13.27 -4.67 -36.73
CA GLN A 566 -13.07 -4.35 -35.32
C GLN A 566 -11.76 -4.93 -34.80
N PHE A 567 -11.39 -6.16 -35.15
CA PHE A 567 -10.07 -6.70 -34.79
C PHE A 567 -8.94 -5.90 -35.42
N GLN A 568 -9.04 -5.54 -36.70
CA GLN A 568 -8.03 -4.70 -37.37
C GLN A 568 -7.93 -3.31 -36.72
N SER A 569 -9.06 -2.73 -36.33
CA SER A 569 -9.11 -1.45 -35.61
C SER A 569 -8.49 -1.56 -34.23
N LEU A 570 -8.77 -2.64 -33.49
CA LEU A 570 -8.19 -2.93 -32.18
C LEU A 570 -6.66 -3.02 -32.24
N MET A 571 -6.18 -3.81 -33.22
CA MET A 571 -4.77 -4.07 -33.49
C MET A 571 -4.01 -2.78 -33.84
N ARG A 572 -4.55 -1.98 -34.77
CA ARG A 572 -3.98 -0.68 -35.14
C ARG A 572 -4.02 0.32 -33.99
N TYR A 573 -5.15 0.41 -33.28
CA TYR A 573 -5.32 1.33 -32.16
C TYR A 573 -4.36 1.03 -31.01
N ALA A 574 -4.07 -0.25 -30.72
CA ALA A 574 -3.09 -0.63 -29.72
C ALA A 574 -1.68 -0.11 -30.05
N ASN A 575 -1.27 -0.18 -31.34
CA ASN A 575 0.00 0.40 -31.79
C ASN A 575 -0.02 1.93 -31.71
N HIS A 576 -1.11 2.58 -32.16
CA HIS A 576 -1.28 4.03 -32.03
C HIS A 576 -1.13 4.49 -30.57
N LYS A 577 -1.84 3.82 -29.63
CA LYS A 577 -1.75 4.13 -28.20
C LYS A 577 -0.36 3.89 -27.63
N ALA A 578 0.30 2.81 -28.05
CA ALA A 578 1.69 2.55 -27.65
C ALA A 578 2.63 3.67 -28.13
N LYS A 579 2.49 4.15 -29.37
CA LYS A 579 3.25 5.29 -29.90
C LYS A 579 2.98 6.57 -29.10
N GLU A 580 1.71 6.88 -28.84
CA GLU A 580 1.30 8.06 -28.05
C GLU A 580 1.96 8.04 -26.66
N ILE A 581 1.86 6.92 -25.95
CA ILE A 581 2.48 6.75 -24.63
C ILE A 581 4.00 6.88 -24.73
N GLY A 582 4.63 6.27 -25.73
CA GLY A 582 6.09 6.38 -25.93
C GLY A 582 6.56 7.81 -26.16
N ARG A 583 5.84 8.60 -26.97
CA ARG A 583 6.13 10.03 -27.16
C ARG A 583 6.05 10.78 -25.84
N GLN A 584 4.99 10.56 -25.06
CA GLN A 584 4.82 11.21 -23.76
C GLN A 584 5.92 10.86 -22.74
N ILE A 585 6.41 9.60 -22.75
CA ILE A 585 7.55 9.18 -21.93
C ILE A 585 8.82 9.93 -22.33
N LEU A 586 9.11 10.00 -23.64
CA LEU A 586 10.32 10.65 -24.16
C LEU A 586 10.27 12.18 -24.06
N ASP A 587 9.07 12.77 -24.08
CA ASP A 587 8.85 14.19 -23.81
C ASP A 587 8.94 14.53 -22.31
N GLY A 588 9.04 13.52 -21.45
CA GLY A 588 9.35 13.71 -20.04
C GLY A 588 8.14 13.89 -19.11
N LYS A 589 6.96 13.39 -19.50
CA LYS A 589 5.82 13.38 -18.57
C LYS A 589 6.09 12.45 -17.39
N ALA A 590 6.04 12.99 -16.17
CA ALA A 590 6.28 12.26 -14.92
C ALA A 590 5.31 12.65 -13.78
N GLU A 591 4.25 13.39 -14.09
CA GLU A 591 3.29 13.90 -13.11
C GLU A 591 2.48 12.79 -12.40
N ALA A 592 2.05 13.06 -11.17
CA ALA A 592 1.16 12.15 -10.44
C ALA A 592 -0.28 12.29 -10.97
N SER A 593 -0.56 11.56 -12.05
CA SER A 593 -1.85 11.56 -12.76
C SER A 593 -2.56 10.19 -12.73
N PRO A 594 -2.92 9.68 -11.54
CA PRO A 594 -3.59 8.39 -11.42
C PRO A 594 -4.97 8.40 -12.08
N TYR A 595 -5.32 7.33 -12.80
CA TYR A 595 -6.70 7.17 -13.28
C TYR A 595 -7.67 6.83 -12.15
N GLU A 596 -8.93 7.16 -12.36
CA GLU A 596 -10.09 6.71 -11.59
C GLU A 596 -11.17 6.20 -12.56
N LYS A 597 -11.66 4.98 -12.32
CA LYS A 597 -12.79 4.39 -13.04
C LYS A 597 -13.79 3.85 -12.02
N GLN A 598 -14.90 4.54 -11.85
CA GLN A 598 -15.89 4.25 -10.80
C GLN A 598 -15.26 4.24 -9.39
N LYS A 599 -14.95 3.06 -8.84
CA LYS A 599 -14.29 2.87 -7.53
C LYS A 599 -12.85 2.37 -7.64
N GLU A 600 -12.40 2.03 -8.84
CA GLU A 600 -11.06 1.52 -9.11
C GLU A 600 -10.11 2.68 -9.40
N THR A 601 -8.93 2.69 -8.77
CA THR A 601 -7.90 3.71 -8.99
C THR A 601 -6.53 3.09 -9.22
N ALA A 602 -5.67 3.80 -9.94
CA ALA A 602 -4.26 3.41 -10.08
C ALA A 602 -3.53 3.28 -8.74
N CYS A 603 -3.97 4.04 -7.73
CA CYS A 603 -3.31 4.16 -6.44
C CYS A 603 -3.51 2.94 -5.52
N GLN A 604 -4.54 2.10 -5.77
CA GLN A 604 -4.95 1.04 -4.84
C GLN A 604 -3.83 0.04 -4.52
N TYR A 605 -3.04 -0.32 -5.54
CA TYR A 605 -1.93 -1.26 -5.43
C TYR A 605 -0.58 -0.64 -5.81
N CYS A 606 -0.50 0.69 -5.85
CA CYS A 606 0.72 1.40 -6.20
C CYS A 606 1.68 1.44 -5.00
N PRO A 607 2.90 0.90 -5.11
CA PRO A 607 3.87 0.91 -4.00
C PRO A 607 4.47 2.31 -3.77
N TYR A 608 4.23 3.25 -4.69
CA TYR A 608 4.84 4.57 -4.69
C TYR A 608 3.95 5.67 -4.11
N ARG A 609 2.81 5.33 -3.51
CA ARG A 609 1.84 6.30 -2.96
C ARG A 609 2.45 7.28 -1.96
N THR A 610 3.37 6.82 -1.12
CA THR A 610 4.05 7.66 -0.12
C THR A 610 5.14 8.54 -0.71
N VAL A 611 5.56 8.29 -1.95
CA VAL A 611 6.61 9.05 -2.64
C VAL A 611 6.00 10.16 -3.49
N CYS A 612 4.89 9.89 -4.18
CA CYS A 612 4.30 10.87 -5.11
C CYS A 612 3.55 12.02 -4.43
N GLY A 613 3.19 11.91 -3.15
CA GLY A 613 2.53 12.99 -2.40
C GLY A 613 1.12 13.33 -2.91
N PHE A 614 0.49 12.48 -3.73
CA PHE A 614 -0.84 12.73 -4.29
C PHE A 614 -1.90 12.85 -3.18
N ASP A 615 -2.51 14.03 -3.08
CA ASP A 615 -3.62 14.34 -2.20
C ASP A 615 -4.59 15.29 -2.91
N GLU A 616 -5.84 14.87 -3.14
CA GLU A 616 -6.87 15.70 -3.80
C GLU A 616 -7.21 16.98 -3.02
N LYS A 617 -6.83 17.08 -1.74
CA LYS A 617 -6.98 18.31 -0.95
C LYS A 617 -5.95 19.39 -1.34
N ILE A 618 -4.88 19.01 -2.01
CA ILE A 618 -3.84 19.93 -2.48
C ILE A 618 -4.17 20.36 -3.92
N PRO A 619 -4.26 21.66 -4.21
CA PRO A 619 -4.53 22.16 -5.56
C PRO A 619 -3.55 21.59 -6.60
N GLY A 620 -4.06 21.24 -7.78
CA GLY A 620 -3.26 20.65 -8.88
C GLY A 620 -3.16 19.12 -8.86
N TYR A 621 -3.58 18.44 -7.79
CA TYR A 621 -3.79 17.00 -7.84
C TYR A 621 -5.26 16.68 -8.15
N ALA A 622 -5.46 15.82 -9.15
CA ALA A 622 -6.77 15.29 -9.50
C ALA A 622 -6.63 13.92 -10.15
N TYR A 623 -7.66 13.07 -9.96
CA TYR A 623 -7.74 11.83 -10.71
C TYR A 623 -8.11 12.09 -12.17
N ARG A 624 -7.48 11.32 -13.07
CA ARG A 624 -7.89 11.23 -14.48
C ARG A 624 -9.11 10.31 -14.58
N ARG A 625 -10.31 10.89 -14.50
CA ARG A 625 -11.58 10.16 -14.52
C ARG A 625 -11.87 9.55 -15.89
N LEU A 626 -11.91 8.23 -15.95
CA LEU A 626 -12.20 7.48 -17.16
C LEU A 626 -13.72 7.36 -17.34
N LEU A 627 -14.20 7.88 -18.47
CA LEU A 627 -15.62 7.81 -18.82
C LEU A 627 -15.96 6.39 -19.32
N ASP A 628 -16.88 5.72 -18.63
CA ASP A 628 -17.49 4.48 -19.12
C ASP A 628 -18.38 4.78 -20.32
N ARG A 629 -18.08 4.14 -21.44
CA ARG A 629 -18.79 4.30 -22.71
C ARG A 629 -19.34 2.96 -23.17
N LYS A 630 -20.37 3.02 -24.02
CA LYS A 630 -20.88 1.79 -24.65
C LYS A 630 -19.84 1.23 -25.62
N PRO A 631 -19.75 -0.10 -25.81
CA PRO A 631 -18.79 -0.71 -26.72
C PRO A 631 -18.78 -0.09 -28.12
N GLU A 632 -19.95 0.20 -28.68
CA GLU A 632 -20.09 0.76 -30.04
C GLU A 632 -19.42 2.14 -30.15
N GLU A 633 -19.55 2.96 -29.12
CA GLU A 633 -18.95 4.28 -29.04
C GLU A 633 -17.42 4.19 -28.88
N ILE A 634 -16.93 3.19 -28.15
CA ILE A 634 -15.49 2.95 -28.02
C ILE A 634 -14.89 2.55 -29.36
N TRP A 635 -15.54 1.63 -30.09
CA TRP A 635 -15.11 1.25 -31.44
C TRP A 635 -15.08 2.44 -32.41
N GLN A 636 -16.10 3.31 -32.33
CA GLN A 636 -16.14 4.53 -33.13
C GLN A 636 -14.97 5.45 -32.80
N LYS A 637 -14.71 5.74 -31.52
CA LYS A 637 -13.59 6.59 -31.10
C LYS A 637 -12.23 6.02 -31.45
N MET A 638 -12.07 4.70 -31.42
CA MET A 638 -10.84 4.05 -31.89
C MET A 638 -10.61 4.31 -33.38
N ARG A 639 -11.66 4.24 -34.21
CA ARG A 639 -11.57 4.58 -35.63
C ARG A 639 -11.29 6.06 -35.86
N GLU A 640 -12.01 6.95 -35.18
CA GLU A 640 -11.79 8.40 -35.27
C GLU A 640 -10.34 8.77 -34.94
N ALA A 641 -9.76 8.21 -33.87
CA ALA A 641 -8.36 8.44 -33.51
C ALA A 641 -7.36 7.92 -34.56
N LEU A 642 -7.67 6.79 -35.22
CA LEU A 642 -6.85 6.26 -36.31
C LEU A 642 -6.95 7.10 -37.59
N ASP A 643 -8.14 7.65 -37.87
CA ASP A 643 -8.36 8.53 -39.03
C ASP A 643 -7.69 9.91 -38.83
N GLU A 644 -7.55 10.38 -37.59
CA GLU A 644 -6.79 11.60 -37.24
C GLU A 644 -5.28 11.39 -37.42
N GLU A 645 -4.71 10.27 -36.94
CA GLU A 645 -3.28 9.95 -37.14
C GLU A 645 -2.92 9.92 -38.64
N GLN A 646 -3.80 9.37 -39.50
CA GLN A 646 -3.60 9.34 -40.95
C GLN A 646 -3.67 10.70 -41.65
N LYS A 647 -4.23 11.74 -41.01
CA LYS A 647 -4.25 13.11 -41.55
C LYS A 647 -3.04 13.92 -41.12
N GLU A 648 -2.36 13.51 -40.04
CA GLU A 648 -1.17 14.16 -39.50
C GLU A 648 0.14 13.56 -40.05
N GLU A 649 0.13 12.29 -40.47
CA GLU A 649 1.17 11.63 -41.29
C GLU A 649 1.07 12.02 -42.77
#